data_AF-A0A3A3HK29-F1
#
_entry.id   AF-A0A3A3HK29-F1
#
_cell.length_a   1.000
_cell.length_b   1.000
_cell.length_c   1.000
_cell.angle_alpha   90.00
_cell.angle_beta   90.00
_cell.angle_gamma   90.00
#
_symmetry.space_group_name_H-M   'P 1'
#
loop_
_entity.id
_entity.type
_entity.pdbx_description
1 polymer ?
#
loop_
_entity_poly.entity_id
_entity_poly.type
_entity_poly.pdbx_seq_one_letter_code
_entity_poly.pdbx_strand_id
1 'polypeptide(L)'
;MRDVRQFGAKSAHELDLLVKATGDITAAATEDIAPAQDGPSPQEILERIEHLSLAQAIEGELLSVRLENGLTAPDLRTMRFSTVALALDDFLAALRARPNIGRTSVKEMAGLVRRLTPRLLAEYGAAPAQIARTCDALFGENHAADSDKVADDVPQFETLAACFDWLLTQCEARDRLIIERRFGLGQTQPETLEDIGSDYGVTRERIRQIEKRALKRMRVRMRRVPLTDHIASAAPAGWLQISEGRGWISDRQADGALRKLDGVLQLGLELVETSPRTWLSAIATRATHGWIGAPIDPDLTRTAAIDLGALLKLPLPRSLSEASEYDRPHVEAALRIELGLELEQGYVVQSRPGPRMRRALGLHRLLASASAPIAVQHLIPRYHQLCPTDPCSARDANIVMQAAPHLFIETFDQVWFGIGACGDPPMLDDPEAYVRNDATPYEEQNAEDDGETCAEALIAALERRGPERLLTLYQNAQDVLPPGRSSNSVGPTLLSNPHIFVRLLPGVYGLHHQIPSPDELLVTPPPYLLDNNQLRLLALARRAGERRDVFPLWSLEGEFALARWGRHHGAPENFRSLLAVADIAAWPISPSERTHWQEMARREGRFELADAPRQDSYVRPELDRLLAACIDAVNAGVLNWMAVNRMAGRRIDSHAAASVMAILLALGALHCDSADPSAWQRPHRATDRAADLFAQMIYELSSTGTLSWDHGTGLKLQDDIRAAAADNQGWPEPGRLAEMFEGRGSAPTASASMVIDPLDAIMAESRQSAERQKREDLLRWLLEE
;
A
#
# COMPACT_ATOMS: atom_id res chain seq x y z
N MET A 1 -86.23 -39.22 62.41
CA MET A 1 -85.83 -38.62 61.11
C MET A 1 -84.38 -38.20 61.27
N ARG A 2 -83.43 -39.13 61.04
CA ARG A 2 -82.78 -39.48 59.74
C ARG A 2 -81.65 -38.48 59.43
N ASP A 3 -80.43 -38.81 59.00
CA ASP A 3 -79.57 -40.01 58.82
C ASP A 3 -78.21 -39.38 58.38
N VAL A 4 -77.03 -39.61 58.99
CA VAL A 4 -76.10 -40.78 58.88
C VAL A 4 -75.43 -40.87 57.48
N ARG A 5 -74.10 -40.85 57.26
CA ARG A 5 -72.98 -41.79 57.61
C ARG A 5 -71.65 -41.23 56.98
N GLN A 6 -70.39 -41.45 57.40
CA GLN A 6 -69.76 -42.40 58.33
C GLN A 6 -68.30 -41.98 58.67
N PHE A 7 -67.91 -42.10 59.95
CA PHE A 7 -66.56 -42.01 60.54
C PHE A 7 -66.07 -43.44 60.88
N GLY A 8 -64.75 -43.71 60.91
CA GLY A 8 -64.18 -45.04 61.14
C GLY A 8 -63.08 -45.13 62.23
N ALA A 9 -63.50 -45.44 63.46
CA ALA A 9 -63.00 -46.45 64.42
C ALA A 9 -61.50 -46.67 64.79
N LYS A 10 -60.48 -45.94 64.33
CA LYS A 10 -59.09 -46.15 64.83
C LYS A 10 -58.59 -45.17 65.89
N SER A 11 -59.19 -43.99 66.00
CA SER A 11 -58.70 -42.91 66.88
C SER A 11 -59.12 -43.03 68.36
N ALA A 12 -59.74 -44.14 68.77
CA ALA A 12 -60.22 -44.35 70.14
C ALA A 12 -59.48 -45.48 70.90
N HIS A 13 -58.54 -46.19 70.25
CA HIS A 13 -57.81 -47.31 70.86
C HIS A 13 -56.37 -46.96 71.27
N GLU A 14 -55.73 -45.97 70.61
CA GLU A 14 -54.35 -45.57 70.93
C GLU A 14 -54.25 -44.68 72.19
N LEU A 15 -55.35 -44.02 72.58
CA LEU A 15 -55.44 -43.20 73.80
C LEU A 15 -55.67 -44.03 75.08
N ASP A 16 -56.03 -45.31 74.97
CA ASP A 16 -56.28 -46.20 76.13
C ASP A 16 -55.07 -47.11 76.46
N LEU A 17 -54.03 -47.12 75.61
CA LEU A 17 -52.85 -48.00 75.77
C LEU A 17 -51.61 -47.34 76.39
N LEU A 18 -51.51 -46.01 76.42
CA LEU A 18 -50.34 -45.33 77.01
C LEU A 18 -50.53 -44.88 78.47
N VAL A 19 -51.73 -45.05 79.04
CA VAL A 19 -52.04 -44.75 80.46
C VAL A 19 -51.95 -46.01 81.35
N LYS A 20 -51.56 -47.17 80.81
CA LYS A 20 -51.61 -48.47 81.52
C LYS A 20 -50.28 -49.21 81.70
N ALA A 21 -49.15 -48.52 81.80
CA ALA A 21 -47.92 -49.16 82.29
C ALA A 21 -46.97 -48.19 83.01
N THR A 22 -47.45 -47.55 84.06
CA THR A 22 -46.56 -47.20 85.19
C THR A 22 -46.31 -48.47 86.00
N GLY A 23 -45.05 -48.86 86.16
CA GLY A 23 -44.65 -49.99 87.00
C GLY A 23 -43.15 -50.01 87.27
N ASP A 24 -42.82 -49.52 88.46
CA ASP A 24 -41.72 -49.90 89.37
C ASP A 24 -40.22 -49.88 89.00
N ILE A 25 -39.56 -49.16 89.91
CA ILE A 25 -38.16 -49.02 90.31
C ILE A 25 -37.49 -50.37 90.67
N THR A 26 -36.24 -50.59 90.25
CA THR A 26 -35.03 -50.91 91.06
C THR A 26 -34.02 -51.88 90.40
N ALA A 27 -32.73 -51.68 90.78
CA ALA A 27 -31.57 -52.60 90.74
C ALA A 27 -30.54 -52.45 89.59
N ALA A 28 -29.63 -51.49 89.81
CA ALA A 28 -28.18 -51.63 90.01
C ALA A 28 -27.32 -52.67 89.23
N ALA A 29 -26.12 -52.17 88.88
CA ALA A 29 -24.85 -52.83 88.56
C ALA A 29 -24.73 -53.42 87.14
N THR A 30 -23.84 -52.93 86.28
CA THR A 30 -22.38 -52.99 86.52
C THR A 30 -21.59 -51.99 85.68
N GLU A 31 -20.47 -51.55 86.26
CA GLU A 31 -19.36 -50.77 85.70
C GLU A 31 -18.97 -51.15 84.26
N ASP A 32 -18.66 -50.16 83.41
CA ASP A 32 -17.25 -49.78 83.19
C ASP A 32 -17.12 -48.52 82.31
N ILE A 33 -16.20 -47.64 82.70
CA ILE A 33 -15.88 -46.36 82.06
C ILE A 33 -14.94 -46.62 80.86
N ALA A 34 -15.38 -46.25 79.66
CA ALA A 34 -14.54 -46.17 78.44
C ALA A 34 -14.12 -44.70 78.18
N PRO A 35 -12.96 -44.45 77.55
CA PRO A 35 -12.22 -43.20 77.69
C PRO A 35 -12.82 -42.03 76.88
N ALA A 36 -12.52 -40.82 77.34
CA ALA A 36 -12.94 -39.53 76.80
C ALA A 36 -12.82 -39.42 75.27
N GLN A 37 -13.95 -39.15 74.60
CA GLN A 37 -13.99 -38.64 73.24
C GLN A 37 -13.75 -37.11 73.26
N ASP A 38 -12.51 -36.69 73.52
CA ASP A 38 -12.13 -35.27 73.40
C ASP A 38 -11.87 -34.92 71.92
N GLY A 39 -12.94 -34.70 71.18
CA GLY A 39 -12.91 -34.08 69.86
C GLY A 39 -13.99 -33.02 69.77
N PRO A 40 -13.77 -31.94 68.98
CA PRO A 40 -14.74 -30.86 68.90
C PRO A 40 -16.09 -31.39 68.39
N SER A 41 -17.17 -30.90 68.98
CA SER A 41 -18.54 -31.31 68.63
C SER A 41 -18.87 -30.95 67.17
N PRO A 42 -19.86 -31.61 66.53
CA PRO A 42 -20.30 -31.23 65.18
C PRO A 42 -20.65 -29.74 65.04
N GLN A 43 -21.15 -29.11 66.11
CA GLN A 43 -21.42 -27.68 66.18
C GLN A 43 -20.13 -26.84 66.18
N GLU A 44 -19.14 -27.20 66.99
CA GLU A 44 -17.83 -26.53 67.04
C GLU A 44 -17.05 -26.65 65.73
N ILE A 45 -17.22 -27.76 64.99
CA ILE A 45 -16.62 -27.91 63.66
C ILE A 45 -17.31 -27.01 62.63
N LEU A 46 -18.63 -26.82 62.73
CA LEU A 46 -19.41 -25.94 61.85
C LEU A 46 -19.19 -24.45 62.09
N GLU A 47 -18.66 -24.04 63.26
CA GLU A 47 -18.25 -22.65 63.52
C GLU A 47 -17.24 -22.15 62.47
N ARG A 48 -16.44 -23.06 61.89
CA ARG A 48 -15.48 -22.76 60.83
C ARG A 48 -16.10 -22.22 59.54
N ILE A 49 -17.41 -22.42 59.35
CA ILE A 49 -18.17 -21.93 58.20
C ILE A 49 -19.35 -21.04 58.63
N GLU A 50 -19.39 -20.60 59.89
CA GLU A 50 -20.50 -19.80 60.44
C GLU A 50 -20.61 -18.41 59.79
N HIS A 51 -19.49 -17.86 59.33
CA HIS A 51 -19.44 -16.58 58.62
C HIS A 51 -20.08 -16.63 57.23
N LEU A 52 -20.32 -17.81 56.67
CA LEU A 52 -20.94 -17.98 55.36
C LEU A 52 -22.47 -17.90 55.46
N SER A 53 -23.04 -16.94 54.74
CA SER A 53 -24.47 -16.98 54.41
C SER A 53 -24.77 -18.10 53.40
N LEU A 54 -26.03 -18.52 53.33
CA LEU A 54 -26.52 -19.50 52.36
C LEU A 54 -26.23 -19.02 50.94
N ALA A 55 -26.42 -17.72 50.66
CA ALA A 55 -26.09 -17.16 49.35
C ALA A 55 -24.60 -17.27 49.01
N GLN A 56 -23.70 -17.05 49.97
CA GLN A 56 -22.26 -17.21 49.78
C GLN A 56 -21.86 -18.68 49.66
N ALA A 57 -22.47 -19.57 50.44
CA ALA A 57 -22.15 -21.00 50.42
C ALA A 57 -22.54 -21.69 49.11
N ILE A 58 -23.66 -21.28 48.50
CA ILE A 58 -24.13 -21.80 47.21
C ILE A 58 -23.60 -21.00 46.01
N GLU A 59 -22.74 -20.00 46.26
CA GLU A 59 -22.22 -19.12 45.22
C GLU A 59 -21.40 -19.91 44.20
N GLY A 60 -21.89 -19.93 42.95
CA GLY A 60 -21.25 -20.69 41.87
C GLY A 60 -21.73 -22.12 41.69
N GLU A 61 -22.70 -22.58 42.48
CA GLU A 61 -23.34 -23.87 42.26
C GLU A 61 -24.40 -23.80 41.14
N LEU A 62 -24.60 -24.92 40.44
CA LEU A 62 -25.62 -25.03 39.39
C LEU A 62 -26.94 -25.48 40.00
N LEU A 63 -27.89 -24.55 40.04
CA LEU A 63 -29.23 -24.78 40.56
C LEU A 63 -30.25 -24.82 39.41
N SER A 64 -31.32 -25.59 39.59
CA SER A 64 -32.49 -25.54 38.72
C SER A 64 -33.12 -24.15 38.81
N VAL A 65 -33.69 -23.67 37.70
CA VAL A 65 -34.33 -22.35 37.62
C VAL A 65 -35.38 -22.16 38.73
N ARG A 66 -36.09 -23.24 39.10
CA ARG A 66 -37.08 -23.19 40.20
C ARG A 66 -36.43 -23.00 41.56
N LEU A 67 -35.33 -23.69 41.83
CA LEU A 67 -34.61 -23.54 43.09
C LEU A 67 -33.90 -22.17 43.15
N GLU A 68 -33.23 -21.76 42.08
CA GLU A 68 -32.57 -20.45 41.97
C GLU A 68 -33.56 -19.30 42.23
N ASN A 69 -34.74 -19.32 41.60
CA ASN A 69 -35.80 -18.34 41.85
C ASN A 69 -36.41 -18.45 43.25
N GLY A 70 -36.47 -19.66 43.82
CA GLY A 70 -36.97 -19.87 45.17
C GLY A 70 -36.07 -19.28 46.26
N LEU A 71 -34.76 -19.18 45.97
CA LEU A 71 -33.73 -18.68 46.88
C LEU A 71 -33.44 -17.19 46.75
N THR A 72 -34.17 -16.45 45.89
CA THR A 72 -33.97 -14.99 45.76
C THR A 72 -34.51 -14.20 46.96
N ALA A 73 -35.29 -14.83 47.83
CA ALA A 73 -35.89 -14.19 48.99
C ALA A 73 -34.80 -13.70 49.98
N PRO A 74 -34.82 -12.43 50.42
CA PRO A 74 -33.74 -11.85 51.21
C PRO A 74 -33.43 -12.62 52.51
N ASP A 75 -34.46 -13.18 53.13
CA ASP A 75 -34.37 -13.95 54.38
C ASP A 75 -33.64 -15.29 54.21
N LEU A 76 -33.75 -15.93 53.04
CA LEU A 76 -32.98 -17.14 52.72
C LEU A 76 -31.54 -16.79 52.34
N ARG A 77 -31.34 -15.69 51.60
CA ARG A 77 -30.00 -15.31 51.14
C ARG A 77 -29.06 -14.97 52.29
N THR A 78 -29.57 -14.33 53.34
CA THR A 78 -28.78 -13.91 54.51
C THR A 78 -28.72 -14.95 55.63
N MET A 79 -29.49 -16.04 55.53
CA MET A 79 -29.46 -17.14 56.50
C MET A 79 -28.06 -17.75 56.56
N ARG A 80 -27.56 -18.09 57.74
CA ARG A 80 -26.24 -18.72 57.88
C ARG A 80 -26.28 -20.15 57.34
N PHE A 81 -25.29 -20.53 56.54
CA PHE A 81 -25.20 -21.86 55.98
C PHE A 81 -25.00 -22.93 57.06
N SER A 82 -24.25 -22.62 58.13
CA SER A 82 -24.10 -23.51 59.29
C SER A 82 -25.45 -23.84 59.94
N THR A 83 -26.36 -22.86 60.06
CA THR A 83 -27.73 -23.08 60.56
C THR A 83 -28.55 -23.96 59.63
N VAL A 84 -28.40 -23.78 58.31
CA VAL A 84 -29.07 -24.63 57.31
C VAL A 84 -28.55 -26.07 57.37
N ALA A 85 -27.25 -26.28 57.56
CA ALA A 85 -26.66 -27.61 57.69
C ALA A 85 -27.07 -28.31 59.00
N LEU A 86 -27.16 -27.57 60.11
CA LEU A 86 -27.58 -28.08 61.42
C LEU A 86 -29.04 -28.53 61.46
N ALA A 87 -29.93 -27.75 60.83
CA ALA A 87 -31.37 -27.97 60.86
C ALA A 87 -31.91 -28.22 59.44
N LEU A 88 -31.26 -29.13 58.70
CA LEU A 88 -31.55 -29.35 57.28
C LEU A 88 -33.02 -29.75 57.04
N ASP A 89 -33.57 -30.67 57.83
CA ASP A 89 -34.95 -31.15 57.62
C ASP A 89 -36.00 -30.06 57.88
N ASP A 90 -35.82 -29.26 58.94
CA ASP A 90 -36.68 -28.12 59.25
C ASP A 90 -36.59 -27.04 58.17
N PHE A 91 -35.37 -26.76 57.70
CA PHE A 91 -35.12 -25.84 56.59
C PHE A 91 -35.81 -26.32 55.31
N LEU A 92 -35.68 -27.60 54.95
CA LEU A 92 -36.32 -28.18 53.77
C LEU A 92 -37.85 -28.19 53.86
N ALA A 93 -38.41 -28.43 55.06
CA ALA A 93 -39.84 -28.32 55.31
C ALA A 93 -40.35 -26.88 55.12
N ALA A 94 -39.61 -25.90 55.66
CA ALA A 94 -39.91 -24.48 55.47
C ALA A 94 -39.77 -24.04 54.00
N LEU A 95 -38.76 -24.54 53.30
CA LEU A 95 -38.52 -24.27 51.88
C LEU A 95 -39.65 -24.84 51.01
N ARG A 96 -40.16 -26.03 51.34
CA ARG A 96 -41.28 -26.67 50.64
C ARG A 96 -42.62 -25.95 50.81
N ALA A 97 -42.81 -25.22 51.92
CA ALA A 97 -44.01 -24.46 52.19
C ALA A 97 -44.11 -23.16 51.34
N ARG A 98 -43.01 -22.77 50.67
CA ARG A 98 -42.97 -21.56 49.84
C ARG A 98 -43.64 -21.77 48.47
N PRO A 99 -44.31 -20.74 47.93
CA PRO A 99 -44.88 -20.80 46.59
C PRO A 99 -43.79 -21.06 45.54
N ASN A 100 -44.12 -21.87 44.52
CA ASN A 100 -43.26 -22.22 43.39
C ASN A 100 -42.03 -23.10 43.69
N ILE A 101 -41.88 -23.62 44.92
CA ILE A 101 -40.88 -24.65 45.25
C ILE A 101 -41.53 -26.04 45.29
N GLY A 102 -41.06 -26.93 44.41
CA GLY A 102 -41.57 -28.30 44.27
C GLY A 102 -40.72 -29.34 44.99
N ARG A 103 -41.22 -30.59 45.09
CA ARG A 103 -40.50 -31.73 45.69
C ARG A 103 -39.10 -31.94 45.08
N THR A 104 -38.93 -31.70 43.79
CA THR A 104 -37.64 -31.84 43.09
C THR A 104 -36.62 -30.77 43.54
N SER A 105 -37.05 -29.52 43.71
CA SER A 105 -36.19 -28.42 44.19
C SER A 105 -35.78 -28.61 45.66
N VAL A 106 -36.65 -29.20 46.47
CA VAL A 106 -36.34 -29.57 47.86
C VAL A 106 -35.30 -30.69 47.89
N LYS A 107 -35.46 -31.74 47.07
CA LYS A 107 -34.45 -32.80 46.95
C LYS A 107 -33.10 -32.27 46.46
N GLU A 108 -33.12 -31.37 45.48
CA GLU A 108 -31.94 -30.70 44.95
C GLU A 108 -31.22 -29.90 46.04
N MET A 109 -31.95 -29.10 46.83
CA MET A 109 -31.37 -28.37 47.96
C MET A 109 -30.79 -29.30 49.03
N ALA A 110 -31.48 -30.40 49.35
CA ALA A 110 -30.98 -31.39 50.30
C ALA A 110 -29.64 -31.99 49.85
N GLY A 111 -29.54 -32.38 48.57
CA GLY A 111 -28.31 -32.87 47.98
C GLY A 111 -27.21 -31.80 47.95
N LEU A 112 -27.57 -30.55 47.65
CA LEU A 112 -26.65 -29.42 47.61
C LEU A 112 -25.98 -29.19 48.97
N VAL A 113 -26.77 -29.07 50.05
CA VAL A 113 -26.24 -28.85 51.40
C VAL A 113 -25.34 -30.01 51.81
N ARG A 114 -25.78 -31.26 51.59
CA ARG A 114 -24.99 -32.46 51.92
C ARG A 114 -23.64 -32.53 51.18
N ARG A 115 -23.55 -32.00 49.95
CA ARG A 115 -22.28 -31.91 49.20
C ARG A 115 -21.41 -30.73 49.64
N LEU A 116 -22.02 -29.58 49.90
CA LEU A 116 -21.30 -28.35 50.24
C LEU A 116 -20.71 -28.39 51.64
N THR A 117 -21.40 -28.97 52.62
CA THR A 117 -20.93 -29.05 54.01
C THR A 117 -19.53 -29.68 54.12
N PRO A 118 -19.23 -30.88 53.60
CA PRO A 118 -17.88 -31.44 53.68
C PRO A 118 -16.86 -30.64 52.85
N ARG A 119 -17.25 -30.09 51.70
CA ARG A 119 -16.34 -29.30 50.83
C ARG A 119 -15.89 -28.02 51.52
N LEU A 120 -16.83 -27.25 52.06
CA LEU A 120 -16.54 -25.99 52.74
C LEU A 120 -15.75 -26.26 54.04
N LEU A 121 -16.11 -27.29 54.81
CA LEU A 121 -15.31 -27.64 56.00
C LEU A 121 -13.85 -27.98 55.66
N ALA A 122 -13.60 -28.69 54.55
CA ALA A 122 -12.24 -28.96 54.09
C ALA A 122 -11.51 -27.68 53.66
N GLU A 123 -12.19 -26.79 52.93
CA GLU A 123 -11.66 -25.50 52.50
C GLU A 123 -11.27 -24.59 53.68
N TYR A 124 -12.07 -24.60 54.75
CA TYR A 124 -11.81 -23.88 56.00
C TYR A 124 -11.01 -24.70 57.04
N GLY A 125 -10.25 -25.70 56.57
CA GLY A 125 -9.17 -26.34 57.32
C GLY A 125 -9.60 -27.35 58.38
N ALA A 126 -10.79 -27.97 58.25
CA ALA A 126 -11.19 -29.11 59.08
C ALA A 126 -10.52 -30.41 58.62
N ALA A 127 -10.11 -31.27 59.56
CA ALA A 127 -9.46 -32.53 59.21
C ALA A 127 -10.46 -33.53 58.60
N PRO A 128 -10.07 -34.41 57.66
CA PRO A 128 -10.97 -35.39 57.03
C PRO A 128 -11.76 -36.24 58.02
N ALA A 129 -11.14 -36.69 59.12
CA ALA A 129 -11.79 -37.48 60.18
C ALA A 129 -12.79 -36.67 61.03
N GLN A 130 -12.64 -35.35 61.10
CA GLN A 130 -13.61 -34.45 61.74
C GLN A 130 -14.80 -34.22 60.80
N ILE A 131 -14.53 -33.98 59.51
CA ILE A 131 -15.57 -33.77 58.48
C ILE A 131 -16.50 -34.99 58.40
N ALA A 132 -15.94 -36.21 58.34
CA ALA A 132 -16.71 -37.44 58.27
C ALA A 132 -17.66 -37.56 59.48
N ARG A 133 -17.14 -37.44 60.71
CA ARG A 133 -17.93 -37.50 61.95
C ARG A 133 -19.03 -36.43 62.00
N THR A 134 -18.72 -35.20 61.59
CA THR A 134 -19.70 -34.11 61.53
C THR A 134 -20.79 -34.39 60.51
N CYS A 135 -20.45 -34.88 59.31
CA CYS A 135 -21.44 -35.21 58.28
C CYS A 135 -22.33 -36.39 58.71
N ASP A 136 -21.75 -37.43 59.32
CA ASP A 136 -22.52 -38.57 59.84
C ASP A 136 -23.51 -38.13 60.92
N ALA A 137 -23.08 -37.26 61.83
CA ALA A 137 -23.93 -36.72 62.89
C ALA A 137 -25.06 -35.81 62.37
N LEU A 138 -24.80 -35.02 61.31
CA LEU A 138 -25.78 -34.09 60.74
C LEU A 138 -26.78 -34.77 59.80
N PHE A 139 -26.34 -35.80 59.07
CA PHE A 139 -27.06 -36.28 57.89
C PHE A 139 -27.44 -37.76 57.93
N GLY A 140 -26.90 -38.54 58.87
CA GLY A 140 -27.17 -39.97 59.11
C GLY A 140 -26.70 -40.92 58.01
N GLU A 141 -26.52 -42.21 58.32
CA GLU A 141 -26.03 -43.25 57.39
C GLU A 141 -27.02 -43.65 56.26
N ASN A 142 -28.26 -43.15 56.24
CA ASN A 142 -29.34 -43.78 55.47
C ASN A 142 -29.70 -43.16 54.10
N HIS A 143 -28.81 -42.39 53.45
CA HIS A 143 -29.09 -41.83 52.11
C HIS A 143 -27.93 -41.87 51.11
N ALA A 144 -26.91 -42.70 51.32
CA ALA A 144 -25.77 -42.88 50.42
C ALA A 144 -26.10 -43.50 49.03
N ALA A 145 -27.38 -43.76 48.72
CA ALA A 145 -27.79 -44.51 47.53
C ALA A 145 -28.37 -43.67 46.36
N ASP A 146 -28.39 -42.34 46.45
CA ASP A 146 -28.81 -41.47 45.33
C ASP A 146 -27.70 -40.46 44.92
N SER A 147 -26.49 -40.61 45.47
CA SER A 147 -25.31 -39.83 45.08
C SER A 147 -24.56 -40.49 43.93
N ASP A 148 -25.25 -40.82 42.83
CA ASP A 148 -24.57 -41.40 41.67
C ASP A 148 -24.06 -40.30 40.72
N LYS A 149 -22.72 -40.18 40.73
CA LYS A 149 -21.81 -39.60 39.72
C LYS A 149 -21.75 -38.09 39.53
N VAL A 150 -21.05 -37.40 40.44
CA VAL A 150 -20.06 -36.38 40.04
C VAL A 150 -18.86 -36.48 41.01
N ALA A 151 -18.00 -37.45 40.80
CA ALA A 151 -16.61 -37.30 41.19
C ALA A 151 -15.96 -36.40 40.13
N ASP A 152 -15.70 -35.15 40.50
CA ASP A 152 -15.01 -34.12 39.70
C ASP A 152 -13.50 -34.44 39.56
N ASP A 153 -13.16 -35.62 39.03
CA ASP A 153 -11.81 -35.84 38.48
C ASP A 153 -11.80 -35.24 37.08
N VAL A 154 -11.56 -33.94 37.01
CA VAL A 154 -11.31 -33.25 35.75
C VAL A 154 -9.96 -33.73 35.23
N PRO A 155 -9.88 -34.35 34.04
CA PRO A 155 -8.61 -34.78 33.47
C PRO A 155 -7.65 -33.61 33.28
N GLN A 156 -6.35 -33.88 33.29
CA GLN A 156 -5.38 -32.93 32.75
C GLN A 156 -5.46 -32.95 31.23
N PHE A 157 -5.44 -31.77 30.62
CA PHE A 157 -5.49 -31.59 29.17
C PHE A 157 -4.19 -31.00 28.68
N GLU A 158 -3.71 -31.47 27.52
CA GLU A 158 -2.52 -30.89 26.87
C GLU A 158 -2.88 -29.65 26.04
N THR A 159 -4.10 -29.60 25.49
CA THR A 159 -4.55 -28.54 24.58
C THR A 159 -5.92 -28.01 24.96
N LEU A 160 -6.19 -26.77 24.54
CA LEU A 160 -7.51 -26.14 24.70
C LEU A 160 -8.62 -26.93 23.97
N ALA A 161 -8.31 -27.50 22.80
CA ALA A 161 -9.24 -28.33 22.05
C ALA A 161 -9.61 -29.61 22.81
N ALA A 162 -8.63 -30.33 23.37
CA ALA A 162 -8.89 -31.54 24.16
C ALA A 162 -9.75 -31.25 25.41
N CYS A 163 -9.53 -30.09 26.04
CA CYS A 163 -10.35 -29.60 27.15
C CYS A 163 -11.81 -29.41 26.71
N PHE A 164 -12.06 -28.79 25.56
CA PHE A 164 -13.43 -28.59 25.06
C PHE A 164 -14.08 -29.83 24.51
N ASP A 165 -13.35 -30.75 23.88
CA ASP A 165 -13.89 -32.04 23.48
C ASP A 165 -14.43 -32.81 24.69
N TRP A 166 -13.67 -32.85 25.78
CA TRP A 166 -14.14 -33.42 27.04
C TRP A 166 -15.37 -32.65 27.56
N LEU A 167 -15.31 -31.32 27.64
CA LEU A 167 -16.39 -30.51 28.17
C LEU A 167 -17.70 -30.67 27.39
N LEU A 168 -17.63 -30.80 26.07
CA LEU A 168 -18.78 -31.05 25.19
C LEU A 168 -19.40 -32.43 25.44
N THR A 169 -18.61 -33.46 25.77
CA THR A 169 -19.17 -34.77 26.19
C THR A 169 -19.95 -34.70 27.50
N GLN A 170 -19.69 -33.68 28.32
CA GLN A 170 -20.36 -33.47 29.60
C GLN A 170 -21.63 -32.61 29.50
N CYS A 171 -21.92 -32.04 28.33
CA CYS A 171 -23.12 -31.28 28.07
C CYS A 171 -24.31 -32.17 27.68
N GLU A 172 -25.54 -31.73 27.97
CA GLU A 172 -26.73 -32.37 27.40
C GLU A 172 -26.65 -32.28 25.86
N ALA A 173 -27.10 -33.31 25.15
CA ALA A 173 -26.98 -33.40 23.68
C ALA A 173 -27.49 -32.14 22.95
N ARG A 174 -28.57 -31.53 23.45
CA ARG A 174 -29.12 -30.29 22.88
C ARG A 174 -28.22 -29.08 23.12
N ASP A 175 -27.67 -28.93 24.33
CA ASP A 175 -26.80 -27.82 24.67
C ASP A 175 -25.47 -27.95 23.91
N ARG A 176 -24.92 -29.16 23.83
CA ARG A 176 -23.73 -29.51 23.06
C ARG A 176 -23.88 -29.07 21.59
N LEU A 177 -24.95 -29.53 20.92
CA LEU A 177 -25.15 -29.25 19.50
C LEU A 177 -25.34 -27.75 19.22
N ILE A 178 -26.00 -27.01 20.13
CA ILE A 178 -26.12 -25.55 20.00
C ILE A 178 -24.76 -24.86 20.13
N ILE A 179 -23.91 -25.28 21.08
CA ILE A 179 -22.57 -24.73 21.25
C ILE A 179 -21.67 -25.09 20.07
N GLU A 180 -21.68 -26.35 19.60
CA GLU A 180 -20.92 -26.80 18.44
C GLU A 180 -21.27 -25.98 17.19
N ARG A 181 -22.57 -25.82 16.87
CA ARG A 181 -23.02 -25.01 15.73
C ARG A 181 -22.71 -23.53 15.89
N ARG A 182 -22.88 -22.97 17.09
CA ARG A 182 -22.68 -21.54 17.34
C ARG A 182 -21.22 -21.11 17.16
N PHE A 183 -20.29 -21.91 17.68
CA PHE A 183 -18.86 -21.63 17.65
C PHE A 183 -18.14 -22.32 16.50
N GLY A 184 -18.81 -23.19 15.74
CA GLY A 184 -18.20 -23.91 14.62
C GLY A 184 -17.21 -24.98 15.04
N LEU A 185 -17.53 -25.76 16.09
CA LEU A 185 -16.65 -26.79 16.63
C LEU A 185 -16.86 -28.13 15.89
N GLY A 186 -15.78 -28.89 15.67
CA GLY A 186 -15.90 -30.25 15.11
C GLY A 186 -16.26 -30.31 13.63
N GLN A 187 -15.75 -29.39 12.81
CA GLN A 187 -15.92 -29.28 11.33
C GLN A 187 -17.22 -28.62 10.85
N THR A 188 -17.98 -27.94 11.72
CA THR A 188 -19.11 -27.10 11.30
C THR A 188 -18.69 -25.64 11.15
N GLN A 189 -19.25 -24.89 10.20
CA GLN A 189 -19.08 -23.44 10.18
C GLN A 189 -19.86 -22.80 11.33
N PRO A 190 -19.37 -21.69 11.93
CA PRO A 190 -20.11 -20.99 12.97
C PRO A 190 -21.40 -20.38 12.42
N GLU A 191 -22.50 -20.60 13.12
CA GLU A 191 -23.83 -20.14 12.72
C GLU A 191 -24.37 -19.04 13.64
N THR A 192 -25.33 -18.26 13.14
CA THR A 192 -26.01 -17.27 13.97
C THR A 192 -27.07 -17.93 14.84
N LEU A 193 -27.44 -17.27 15.95
CA LEU A 193 -28.54 -17.72 16.81
C LEU A 193 -29.89 -17.80 16.07
N GLU A 194 -30.03 -17.07 14.97
CA GLU A 194 -31.23 -17.04 14.13
C GLU A 194 -31.29 -18.26 13.21
N ASP A 195 -30.17 -18.62 12.57
CA ASP A 195 -30.04 -19.83 11.75
C ASP A 195 -30.30 -21.09 12.59
N ILE A 196 -29.66 -21.18 13.76
CA ILE A 196 -29.89 -22.26 14.72
C ILE A 196 -31.36 -22.25 15.20
N GLY A 197 -31.96 -21.08 15.41
CA GLY A 197 -33.35 -20.96 15.82
C GLY A 197 -34.32 -21.52 14.78
N SER A 198 -34.10 -21.16 13.51
CA SER A 198 -34.88 -21.61 12.36
C SER A 198 -34.89 -23.14 12.27
N ASP A 199 -33.71 -23.77 12.34
CA ASP A 199 -33.57 -25.22 12.25
C ASP A 199 -34.23 -25.98 13.41
N TYR A 200 -34.21 -25.39 14.61
CA TYR A 200 -34.84 -25.97 15.79
C TYR A 200 -36.33 -25.61 15.93
N GLY A 201 -36.89 -24.82 15.00
CA GLY A 201 -38.27 -24.34 15.08
C GLY A 201 -38.56 -23.47 16.30
N VAL A 202 -37.56 -22.71 16.78
CA VAL A 202 -37.66 -21.84 17.95
C VAL A 202 -37.14 -20.44 17.67
N THR A 203 -37.50 -19.47 18.52
CA THR A 203 -37.01 -18.10 18.35
C THR A 203 -35.52 -17.98 18.66
N ARG A 204 -34.86 -17.00 18.04
CA ARG A 204 -33.49 -16.59 18.37
C ARG A 204 -33.27 -16.42 19.88
N GLU A 205 -34.21 -15.79 20.57
CA GLU A 205 -34.14 -15.58 22.03
C GLU A 205 -34.15 -16.91 22.80
N ARG A 206 -34.87 -17.92 22.30
CA ARG A 206 -34.87 -19.24 22.91
C ARG A 206 -33.51 -19.92 22.77
N ILE A 207 -32.85 -19.83 21.62
CA ILE A 207 -31.47 -20.34 21.45
C ILE A 207 -30.50 -19.61 22.38
N ARG A 208 -30.57 -18.27 22.44
CA ARG A 208 -29.75 -17.44 23.33
C ARG A 208 -29.87 -17.85 24.80
N GLN A 209 -31.08 -18.16 25.27
CA GLN A 209 -31.31 -18.67 26.63
C GLN A 209 -30.63 -20.02 26.87
N ILE A 210 -30.68 -20.92 25.88
CA ILE A 210 -30.06 -22.24 25.98
C ILE A 210 -28.54 -22.11 25.98
N GLU A 211 -27.98 -21.31 25.06
CA GLU A 211 -26.55 -20.96 24.98
C GLU A 211 -26.06 -20.40 26.32
N LYS A 212 -26.71 -19.36 26.86
CA LYS A 212 -26.32 -18.75 28.15
C LYS A 212 -26.31 -19.76 29.30
N ARG A 213 -27.30 -20.66 29.32
CA ARG A 213 -27.38 -21.73 30.34
C ARG A 213 -26.30 -22.79 30.15
N ALA A 214 -25.98 -23.15 28.91
CA ALA A 214 -24.88 -24.05 28.58
C ALA A 214 -23.53 -23.47 29.02
N LEU A 215 -23.24 -22.23 28.62
CA LEU A 215 -22.02 -21.51 29.01
C LEU A 215 -21.88 -21.40 30.53
N LYS A 216 -22.95 -21.06 31.27
CA LYS A 216 -22.91 -21.04 32.76
C LYS A 216 -22.48 -22.39 33.34
N ARG A 217 -23.00 -23.50 32.81
CA ARG A 217 -22.62 -24.85 33.27
C ARG A 217 -21.19 -25.21 32.90
N MET A 218 -20.77 -24.85 31.70
CA MET A 218 -19.41 -25.05 31.22
C MET A 218 -18.41 -24.30 32.11
N ARG A 219 -18.68 -23.03 32.45
CA ARG A 219 -17.85 -22.24 33.38
C ARG A 219 -17.69 -22.90 34.74
N VAL A 220 -18.78 -23.41 35.34
CA VAL A 220 -18.72 -24.06 36.65
C VAL A 220 -17.83 -25.31 36.61
N ARG A 221 -17.97 -26.15 35.57
CA ARG A 221 -17.13 -27.34 35.39
C ARG A 221 -15.65 -27.01 35.13
N MET A 222 -15.39 -25.88 34.49
CA MET A 222 -14.02 -25.45 34.14
C MET A 222 -13.30 -24.69 35.25
N ARG A 223 -13.91 -24.47 36.42
CA ARG A 223 -13.28 -23.73 37.55
C ARG A 223 -11.94 -24.31 38.01
N ARG A 224 -11.75 -25.62 37.86
CA ARG A 224 -10.53 -26.35 38.29
C ARG A 224 -9.51 -26.54 37.15
N VAL A 225 -9.86 -26.14 35.94
CA VAL A 225 -8.95 -26.19 34.78
C VAL A 225 -8.29 -24.82 34.65
N PRO A 226 -6.96 -24.76 34.44
CA PRO A 226 -6.26 -23.51 34.15
C PRO A 226 -6.57 -23.05 32.72
N LEU A 227 -7.83 -22.69 32.45
CA LEU A 227 -8.31 -22.36 31.11
C LEU A 227 -7.56 -21.18 30.51
N THR A 228 -7.20 -20.20 31.34
CA THR A 228 -6.38 -19.04 30.95
C THR A 228 -5.03 -19.48 30.39
N ASP A 229 -4.38 -20.50 30.98
CA ASP A 229 -3.07 -21.00 30.53
C ASP A 229 -3.22 -21.74 29.20
N HIS A 230 -4.29 -22.52 29.02
CA HIS A 230 -4.59 -23.17 27.75
C HIS A 230 -4.92 -22.16 26.64
N ILE A 231 -5.62 -21.06 26.96
CA ILE A 231 -5.86 -19.96 26.01
C ILE A 231 -4.54 -19.27 25.65
N ALA A 232 -3.67 -19.00 26.63
CA ALA A 232 -2.36 -18.41 26.38
C ALA A 232 -1.49 -19.32 25.50
N SER A 233 -1.53 -20.64 25.71
CA SER A 233 -0.83 -21.61 24.88
C SER A 233 -1.37 -21.68 23.44
N ALA A 234 -2.68 -21.51 23.25
CA ALA A 234 -3.30 -21.46 21.92
C ALA A 234 -3.18 -20.09 21.23
N ALA A 235 -2.81 -19.03 21.97
CA ALA A 235 -2.79 -17.66 21.47
C ALA A 235 -1.88 -17.44 20.24
N PRO A 236 -0.66 -18.02 20.14
CA PRO A 236 0.20 -17.84 18.97
C PRO A 236 -0.45 -18.35 17.67
N ALA A 237 -1.14 -19.50 17.72
CA ALA A 237 -1.86 -20.03 16.56
C ALA A 237 -3.04 -19.13 16.17
N GLY A 238 -3.79 -18.64 17.17
CA GLY A 238 -4.86 -17.67 16.95
C GLY A 238 -4.35 -16.37 16.33
N TRP A 239 -3.24 -15.82 16.82
CA TRP A 239 -2.60 -14.64 16.27
C TRP A 239 -2.15 -14.81 14.82
N LEU A 240 -1.48 -15.91 14.50
CA LEU A 240 -1.05 -16.21 13.13
C LEU A 240 -2.24 -16.34 12.17
N GLN A 241 -3.35 -16.91 12.63
CA GLN A 241 -4.59 -16.99 11.86
C GLN A 241 -5.15 -15.59 11.57
N ILE A 242 -5.31 -14.74 12.59
CA ILE A 242 -5.93 -13.42 12.39
C ILE A 242 -5.03 -12.42 11.68
N SER A 243 -3.71 -12.59 11.77
CA SER A 243 -2.72 -11.81 11.01
C SER A 243 -2.42 -12.41 9.63
N GLU A 244 -3.04 -13.54 9.27
CA GLU A 244 -2.79 -14.26 8.02
C GLU A 244 -1.29 -14.55 7.81
N GLY A 245 -0.57 -14.83 8.89
CA GLY A 245 0.88 -15.08 8.90
C GLY A 245 1.76 -13.83 8.75
N ARG A 246 1.18 -12.64 8.56
CA ARG A 246 1.93 -11.39 8.33
C ARG A 246 2.64 -10.86 9.58
N GLY A 247 2.22 -11.25 10.77
CA GLY A 247 2.76 -10.71 12.03
C GLY A 247 2.29 -9.30 12.38
N TRP A 248 1.28 -8.78 11.67
CA TRP A 248 0.66 -7.49 11.98
C TRP A 248 -0.80 -7.41 11.50
N ILE A 249 -1.59 -6.51 12.12
CA ILE A 249 -2.99 -6.23 11.75
C ILE A 249 -3.26 -4.73 11.90
N SER A 250 -3.81 -4.10 10.86
CA SER A 250 -4.23 -2.69 10.93
C SER A 250 -5.53 -2.51 11.72
N ASP A 251 -5.78 -1.29 12.21
CA ASP A 251 -7.03 -0.97 12.90
C ASP A 251 -8.28 -1.26 12.08
N ARG A 252 -8.21 -1.00 10.76
CA ARG A 252 -9.30 -1.28 9.83
C ARG A 252 -9.60 -2.77 9.72
N GLN A 253 -8.58 -3.62 9.88
CA GLN A 253 -8.69 -5.08 9.76
C GLN A 253 -9.04 -5.75 11.09
N ALA A 254 -8.73 -5.14 12.24
CA ALA A 254 -8.80 -5.78 13.55
C ALA A 254 -10.18 -6.40 13.85
N ASP A 255 -11.28 -5.65 13.72
CA ASP A 255 -12.62 -6.18 14.03
C ASP A 255 -13.07 -7.29 13.07
N GLY A 256 -12.67 -7.21 11.79
CA GLY A 256 -12.97 -8.24 10.80
C GLY A 256 -12.16 -9.51 11.05
N ALA A 257 -10.88 -9.36 11.41
CA ALA A 257 -9.98 -10.46 11.71
C ALA A 257 -10.39 -11.19 13.00
N LEU A 258 -10.76 -10.45 14.06
CA LEU A 258 -11.23 -11.03 15.32
C LEU A 258 -12.51 -11.85 15.15
N ARG A 259 -13.40 -11.52 14.20
CA ARG A 259 -14.59 -12.35 13.91
C ARG A 259 -14.24 -13.69 13.28
N LYS A 260 -13.07 -13.81 12.66
CA LYS A 260 -12.56 -15.05 12.03
C LYS A 260 -11.73 -15.92 12.97
N LEU A 261 -11.60 -15.54 14.26
CA LEU A 261 -10.92 -16.35 15.26
C LEU A 261 -11.50 -17.77 15.27
N ASP A 262 -10.63 -18.76 15.46
CA ASP A 262 -11.06 -20.15 15.62
C ASP A 262 -12.11 -20.33 16.73
N GLY A 263 -13.07 -21.23 16.48
CA GLY A 263 -14.20 -21.51 17.35
C GLY A 263 -13.79 -21.94 18.76
N VAL A 264 -12.70 -22.71 18.88
CA VAL A 264 -12.14 -23.15 20.16
C VAL A 264 -11.70 -21.93 20.96
N LEU A 265 -10.91 -21.03 20.36
CA LEU A 265 -10.48 -19.80 21.03
C LEU A 265 -11.65 -18.87 21.37
N GLN A 266 -12.63 -18.71 20.48
CA GLN A 266 -13.82 -17.90 20.75
C GLN A 266 -14.61 -18.42 21.96
N LEU A 267 -14.83 -19.74 22.04
CA LEU A 267 -15.49 -20.35 23.19
C LEU A 267 -14.67 -20.19 24.47
N GLY A 268 -13.34 -20.35 24.40
CA GLY A 268 -12.47 -20.15 25.54
C GLY A 268 -12.54 -18.74 26.10
N LEU A 269 -12.45 -17.73 25.23
CA LEU A 269 -12.60 -16.32 25.59
C LEU A 269 -13.97 -16.02 26.23
N GLU A 270 -15.05 -16.58 25.68
CA GLU A 270 -16.40 -16.45 26.25
C GLU A 270 -16.50 -17.11 27.64
N LEU A 271 -15.82 -18.24 27.88
CA LEU A 271 -15.82 -18.92 29.16
C LEU A 271 -15.02 -18.16 30.24
N VAL A 272 -13.91 -17.51 29.88
CA VAL A 272 -13.14 -16.64 30.79
C VAL A 272 -13.63 -15.19 30.81
N GLU A 273 -14.77 -14.90 30.16
CA GLU A 273 -15.42 -13.58 30.12
C GLU A 273 -14.49 -12.46 29.61
N THR A 274 -13.60 -12.79 28.67
CA THR A 274 -12.62 -11.85 28.08
C THR A 274 -13.04 -11.48 26.66
N SER A 275 -13.06 -10.18 26.33
CA SER A 275 -13.40 -9.75 24.97
C SER A 275 -12.25 -10.05 23.98
N PRO A 276 -12.55 -10.33 22.69
CA PRO A 276 -11.50 -10.54 21.69
C PRO A 276 -10.50 -9.38 21.57
N ARG A 277 -10.92 -8.13 21.81
CA ARG A 277 -10.02 -6.96 21.80
C ARG A 277 -9.10 -6.91 23.03
N THR A 278 -9.60 -7.30 24.19
CA THR A 278 -8.79 -7.43 25.41
C THR A 278 -7.76 -8.54 25.24
N TRP A 279 -8.16 -9.68 24.67
CA TRP A 279 -7.25 -10.77 24.33
C TRP A 279 -6.16 -10.31 23.35
N LEU A 280 -6.54 -9.64 22.26
CA LEU A 280 -5.57 -9.09 21.30
C LEU A 280 -4.55 -8.17 21.99
N SER A 281 -5.00 -7.36 22.94
CA SER A 281 -4.14 -6.44 23.71
C SER A 281 -3.16 -7.16 24.63
N ALA A 282 -3.46 -8.40 25.01
CA ALA A 282 -2.61 -9.22 25.86
C ALA A 282 -1.55 -10.00 25.06
N ILE A 283 -1.79 -10.25 23.77
CA ILE A 283 -0.98 -11.17 22.95
C ILE A 283 -0.18 -10.46 21.85
N ALA A 284 -0.49 -9.20 21.56
CA ALA A 284 0.17 -8.38 20.56
C ALA A 284 0.48 -6.98 21.11
N THR A 285 1.50 -6.35 20.57
CA THR A 285 1.89 -4.99 20.94
C THR A 285 1.08 -3.99 20.14
N ARG A 286 0.49 -3.00 20.84
CA ARG A 286 -0.19 -1.88 20.21
C ARG A 286 0.83 -0.98 19.51
N ALA A 287 0.57 -0.66 18.24
CA ALA A 287 1.31 0.29 17.43
C ALA A 287 0.42 1.48 17.05
N THR A 288 0.96 2.43 16.28
CA THR A 288 0.27 3.69 15.92
C THR A 288 -1.06 3.43 15.18
N HIS A 289 -1.04 2.57 14.15
CA HIS A 289 -2.17 2.30 13.25
C HIS A 289 -2.65 0.83 13.31
N GLY A 290 -2.29 0.08 14.35
CA GLY A 290 -2.62 -1.33 14.43
C GLY A 290 -1.93 -2.09 15.56
N TRP A 291 -1.66 -3.37 15.31
CA TRP A 291 -1.09 -4.33 16.24
C TRP A 291 0.03 -5.12 15.57
N ILE A 292 1.10 -5.39 16.32
CA ILE A 292 2.27 -6.15 15.86
C ILE A 292 2.52 -7.31 16.84
N GLY A 293 2.89 -8.47 16.31
CA GLY A 293 3.20 -9.65 17.11
C GLY A 293 3.98 -10.68 16.31
N ALA A 294 4.39 -11.76 16.99
CA ALA A 294 5.22 -12.81 16.39
C ALA A 294 4.65 -13.33 15.04
N PRO A 295 5.47 -13.56 14.01
CA PRO A 295 6.94 -13.69 14.08
C PRO A 295 7.68 -12.35 13.99
N ILE A 296 6.98 -11.22 13.85
CA ILE A 296 7.61 -9.91 13.76
C ILE A 296 7.96 -9.40 15.16
N ASP A 297 9.17 -8.86 15.30
CA ASP A 297 9.60 -8.17 16.51
C ASP A 297 9.05 -6.72 16.52
N PRO A 298 8.20 -6.35 17.49
CA PRO A 298 7.65 -5.01 17.58
C PRO A 298 8.69 -3.90 17.81
N ASP A 299 9.76 -4.18 18.55
CA ASP A 299 10.79 -3.19 18.86
C ASP A 299 11.73 -2.97 17.67
N LEU A 300 12.06 -4.04 16.95
CA LEU A 300 12.77 -3.93 15.66
C LEU A 300 11.92 -3.16 14.64
N THR A 301 10.62 -3.43 14.59
CA THR A 301 9.69 -2.71 13.70
C THR A 301 9.61 -1.22 14.03
N ARG A 302 9.57 -0.86 15.31
CA ARG A 302 9.58 0.54 15.74
C ARG A 302 10.88 1.24 15.37
N THR A 303 12.02 0.54 15.51
CA THR A 303 13.33 1.06 15.10
C THR A 303 13.37 1.30 13.59
N ALA A 304 12.94 0.32 12.79
CA ALA A 304 12.82 0.45 11.35
C ALA A 304 11.89 1.62 10.95
N ALA A 305 10.77 1.82 11.68
CA ALA A 305 9.86 2.94 11.44
C ALA A 305 10.50 4.30 11.71
N ILE A 306 11.36 4.41 12.73
CA ILE A 306 12.11 5.65 13.02
C ILE A 306 13.06 5.97 11.87
N ASP A 307 13.82 4.98 11.40
CA ASP A 307 14.79 5.15 10.30
C ASP A 307 14.09 5.49 8.99
N LEU A 308 13.00 4.77 8.67
CA LEU A 308 12.16 5.01 7.50
C LEU A 308 11.32 6.29 7.63
N GLY A 309 11.20 6.87 8.83
CA GLY A 309 10.44 8.09 9.08
C GLY A 309 10.95 9.29 8.29
N ALA A 310 12.20 9.28 7.83
CA ALA A 310 12.72 10.28 6.90
C ALA A 310 11.96 10.31 5.57
N LEU A 311 11.43 9.17 5.11
CA LEU A 311 10.67 9.06 3.86
C LEU A 311 9.41 9.94 3.84
N LEU A 312 8.81 10.20 5.01
CA LEU A 312 7.64 11.10 5.13
C LEU A 312 7.94 12.54 4.73
N LYS A 313 9.22 12.93 4.68
CA LYS A 313 9.66 14.27 4.28
C LYS A 313 10.01 14.36 2.79
N LEU A 314 10.04 13.22 2.10
CA LEU A 314 10.40 13.11 0.70
C LEU A 314 9.14 13.03 -0.16
N PRO A 315 9.19 13.42 -1.44
CA PRO A 315 8.07 13.20 -2.36
C PRO A 315 7.81 11.69 -2.51
N LEU A 316 6.53 11.32 -2.47
CA LEU A 316 6.03 9.97 -2.72
C LEU A 316 5.25 9.98 -4.05
N PRO A 317 5.28 8.87 -4.82
CA PRO A 317 5.82 7.56 -4.45
C PRO A 317 7.35 7.47 -4.57
N ARG A 318 7.99 6.57 -3.80
CA ARG A 318 9.45 6.37 -3.83
C ARG A 318 9.82 4.90 -3.69
N SER A 319 10.86 4.47 -4.39
CA SER A 319 11.36 3.09 -4.26
C SER A 319 11.92 2.82 -2.87
N LEU A 320 11.57 1.66 -2.32
CA LEU A 320 12.10 1.14 -1.06
C LEU A 320 13.50 0.54 -1.22
N SER A 321 13.94 0.22 -2.44
CA SER A 321 15.24 -0.41 -2.72
C SER A 321 16.44 0.42 -2.23
N GLU A 322 16.23 1.70 -1.93
CA GLU A 322 17.24 2.62 -1.43
C GLU A 322 17.39 2.58 0.11
N ALA A 323 16.48 1.93 0.84
CA ALA A 323 16.17 2.37 2.21
C ALA A 323 16.04 1.29 3.29
N SER A 324 16.57 0.07 3.15
CA SER A 324 16.46 -0.87 4.28
C SER A 324 17.52 -1.97 4.40
N GLU A 325 18.16 -1.99 5.58
CA GLU A 325 18.92 -3.15 6.09
C GLU A 325 18.02 -4.18 6.79
N TYR A 326 16.72 -3.89 6.91
CA TYR A 326 15.75 -4.70 7.63
C TYR A 326 15.04 -5.72 6.72
N ASP A 327 14.62 -6.84 7.30
CA ASP A 327 13.82 -7.85 6.59
C ASP A 327 12.47 -7.28 6.13
N ARG A 328 12.05 -7.68 4.92
CA ARG A 328 10.83 -7.18 4.26
C ARG A 328 9.57 -7.18 5.14
N PRO A 329 9.27 -8.19 5.97
CA PRO A 329 8.10 -8.17 6.86
C PRO A 329 8.14 -7.06 7.91
N HIS A 330 9.32 -6.79 8.50
CA HIS A 330 9.49 -5.71 9.48
C HIS A 330 9.34 -4.33 8.82
N VAL A 331 9.85 -4.18 7.61
CA VAL A 331 9.69 -2.95 6.82
C VAL A 331 8.23 -2.71 6.48
N GLU A 332 7.51 -3.74 6.03
CA GLU A 332 6.09 -3.64 5.70
C GLU A 332 5.24 -3.29 6.93
N ALA A 333 5.53 -3.89 8.08
CA ALA A 333 4.90 -3.53 9.34
C ALA A 333 5.25 -2.09 9.77
N ALA A 334 6.52 -1.68 9.66
CA ALA A 334 6.96 -0.32 9.99
C ALA A 334 6.23 0.72 9.15
N LEU A 335 6.15 0.50 7.82
CA LEU A 335 5.46 1.40 6.90
C LEU A 335 3.95 1.44 7.19
N ARG A 336 3.27 0.29 7.22
CA ARG A 336 1.79 0.26 7.29
C ARG A 336 1.22 0.50 8.68
N ILE A 337 1.92 0.05 9.71
CA ILE A 337 1.38 -0.03 11.08
C ILE A 337 1.95 1.04 12.00
N GLU A 338 3.19 1.47 11.79
CA GLU A 338 3.74 2.62 12.52
C GLU A 338 3.58 3.92 11.72
N LEU A 339 4.03 3.96 10.46
CA LEU A 339 4.03 5.20 9.67
C LEU A 339 2.72 5.50 8.93
N GLY A 340 1.83 4.52 8.77
CA GLY A 340 0.58 4.68 8.04
C GLY A 340 0.74 4.83 6.51
N LEU A 341 1.89 4.40 5.98
CA LEU A 341 2.21 4.37 4.56
C LEU A 341 1.90 3.01 3.95
N GLU A 342 1.69 2.97 2.64
CA GLU A 342 1.48 1.73 1.90
C GLU A 342 2.73 1.36 1.10
N LEU A 343 2.85 0.06 0.79
CA LEU A 343 3.90 -0.49 -0.06
C LEU A 343 3.25 -1.18 -1.26
N GLU A 344 3.54 -0.70 -2.46
CA GLU A 344 3.01 -1.19 -3.73
C GLU A 344 4.15 -1.39 -4.74
N GLN A 345 4.36 -2.62 -5.22
CA GLN A 345 5.39 -2.93 -6.23
C GLN A 345 6.81 -2.43 -5.87
N GLY A 346 7.14 -2.43 -4.58
CA GLY A 346 8.41 -1.92 -4.05
C GLY A 346 8.47 -0.40 -3.90
N TYR A 347 7.37 0.33 -4.14
CA TYR A 347 7.24 1.75 -3.88
C TYR A 347 6.46 2.03 -2.60
N VAL A 348 7.01 2.90 -1.78
CA VAL A 348 6.32 3.50 -0.65
C VAL A 348 5.39 4.59 -1.17
N VAL A 349 4.12 4.55 -0.77
CA VAL A 349 3.07 5.47 -1.21
C VAL A 349 2.23 5.94 -0.01
N GLN A 350 1.60 7.10 -0.11
CA GLN A 350 0.83 7.67 1.01
C GLN A 350 -0.41 6.85 1.35
N SER A 351 -1.06 6.28 0.34
CA SER A 351 -2.31 5.54 0.47
C SER A 351 -2.38 4.49 -0.64
N ARG A 352 -3.37 3.59 -0.56
CA ARG A 352 -3.56 2.54 -1.56
C ARG A 352 -3.75 3.20 -2.94
N PRO A 353 -2.87 2.95 -3.92
CA PRO A 353 -2.79 3.78 -5.11
C PRO A 353 -3.96 3.51 -6.07
N GLY A 354 -4.45 4.58 -6.71
CA GLY A 354 -5.42 4.51 -7.78
C GLY A 354 -4.85 3.94 -9.09
N PRO A 355 -5.67 3.78 -10.15
CA PRO A 355 -5.21 3.29 -11.45
C PRO A 355 -4.12 4.15 -12.09
N ARG A 356 -4.21 5.49 -11.97
CA ARG A 356 -3.23 6.42 -12.54
C ARG A 356 -1.88 6.32 -11.82
N MET A 357 -1.88 6.28 -10.50
CA MET A 357 -0.67 6.03 -9.73
C MET A 357 -0.04 4.67 -10.08
N ARG A 358 -0.82 3.58 -10.15
CA ARG A 358 -0.27 2.26 -10.54
C ARG A 358 0.36 2.27 -11.94
N ARG A 359 -0.26 3.00 -12.88
CA ARG A 359 0.31 3.24 -14.21
C ARG A 359 1.63 3.99 -14.15
N ALA A 360 1.72 5.05 -13.35
CA ALA A 360 2.98 5.76 -13.10
C ALA A 360 4.04 4.80 -12.55
N LEU A 361 3.73 4.00 -11.53
CA LEU A 361 4.68 3.04 -10.95
C LEU A 361 5.17 2.02 -11.99
N GLY A 362 4.26 1.46 -12.80
CA GLY A 362 4.64 0.50 -13.84
C GLY A 362 5.52 1.11 -14.94
N LEU A 363 5.22 2.33 -15.41
CA LEU A 363 6.05 3.06 -16.37
C LEU A 363 7.42 3.42 -15.77
N HIS A 364 7.45 3.84 -14.51
CA HIS A 364 8.68 4.18 -13.82
C HIS A 364 9.60 2.97 -13.69
N ARG A 365 9.07 1.80 -13.33
CA ARG A 365 9.84 0.55 -13.23
C ARG A 365 10.51 0.18 -14.55
N LEU A 366 9.83 0.37 -15.69
CA LEU A 366 10.42 0.14 -17.01
C LEU A 366 11.56 1.11 -17.33
N LEU A 367 11.39 2.38 -17.01
CA LEU A 367 12.40 3.41 -17.28
C LEU A 367 13.61 3.29 -16.35
N ALA A 368 13.37 3.11 -15.04
CA ALA A 368 14.41 2.98 -14.03
C ALA A 368 15.24 1.70 -14.24
N SER A 369 14.61 0.57 -14.58
CA SER A 369 15.33 -0.67 -14.89
C SER A 369 16.15 -0.60 -16.17
N ALA A 370 15.72 0.18 -17.16
CA ALA A 370 16.50 0.39 -18.39
C ALA A 370 17.71 1.29 -18.19
N SER A 371 17.68 2.19 -17.19
CA SER A 371 18.74 3.17 -16.90
C SER A 371 19.16 4.00 -18.14
N ALA A 372 18.25 4.15 -19.10
CA ALA A 372 18.47 4.84 -20.36
C ALA A 372 17.17 5.51 -20.82
N PRO A 373 17.23 6.61 -21.59
CA PRO A 373 16.03 7.27 -22.09
C PRO A 373 15.28 6.38 -23.10
N ILE A 374 13.95 6.29 -22.97
CA ILE A 374 13.08 5.49 -23.86
C ILE A 374 12.01 6.40 -24.46
N ALA A 375 11.85 6.35 -25.78
CA ALA A 375 10.74 7.00 -26.49
C ALA A 375 9.39 6.37 -26.11
N VAL A 376 8.35 7.17 -25.87
CA VAL A 376 7.00 6.70 -25.50
C VAL A 376 6.50 5.61 -26.45
N GLN A 377 6.74 5.75 -27.76
CA GLN A 377 6.34 4.75 -28.77
C GLN A 377 6.93 3.34 -28.53
N HIS A 378 8.10 3.24 -27.89
CA HIS A 378 8.72 1.97 -27.50
C HIS A 378 8.40 1.59 -26.05
N LEU A 379 8.05 2.56 -25.21
CA LEU A 379 7.69 2.36 -23.81
C LEU A 379 6.30 1.73 -23.68
N ILE A 380 5.30 2.21 -24.44
CA ILE A 380 3.92 1.73 -24.36
C ILE A 380 3.78 0.22 -24.64
N PRO A 381 4.36 -0.33 -25.73
CA PRO A 381 4.29 -1.77 -25.97
C PRO A 381 4.92 -2.60 -24.85
N ARG A 382 6.02 -2.13 -24.25
CA ARG A 382 6.66 -2.78 -23.10
C ARG A 382 5.78 -2.70 -21.85
N TYR A 383 5.09 -1.57 -21.65
CA TYR A 383 4.14 -1.41 -20.56
C TYR A 383 2.95 -2.37 -20.69
N HIS A 384 2.36 -2.51 -21.87
CA HIS A 384 1.26 -3.46 -22.09
C HIS A 384 1.68 -4.93 -21.90
N GLN A 385 2.96 -5.27 -22.14
CA GLN A 385 3.48 -6.59 -21.80
C GLN A 385 3.49 -6.86 -20.28
N LEU A 386 3.74 -5.83 -19.47
CA LEU A 386 3.71 -5.94 -18.00
C LEU A 386 2.30 -5.82 -17.42
N CYS A 387 1.48 -4.96 -18.00
CA CYS A 387 0.14 -4.62 -17.53
C CYS A 387 -0.89 -4.83 -18.66
N PRO A 388 -1.21 -6.08 -19.04
CA PRO A 388 -2.06 -6.36 -20.21
C PRO A 388 -3.50 -5.87 -20.04
N THR A 389 -3.95 -5.63 -18.82
CA THR A 389 -5.31 -5.18 -18.49
C THR A 389 -5.45 -3.66 -18.38
N ASP A 390 -4.35 -2.90 -18.42
CA ASP A 390 -4.40 -1.43 -18.38
C ASP A 390 -4.29 -0.83 -19.80
N PRO A 391 -5.36 -0.23 -20.35
CA PRO A 391 -5.36 0.40 -21.66
C PRO A 391 -4.64 1.77 -21.61
N CYS A 392 -3.32 1.74 -21.46
CA CYS A 392 -2.49 2.93 -21.41
C CYS A 392 -2.16 3.44 -22.83
N SER A 393 -2.61 4.63 -23.20
CA SER A 393 -2.19 5.33 -24.43
C SER A 393 -0.92 6.15 -24.21
N ALA A 394 -0.28 6.60 -25.30
CA ALA A 394 0.83 7.55 -25.23
C ALA A 394 0.46 8.85 -24.48
N ARG A 395 -0.78 9.32 -24.64
CA ARG A 395 -1.31 10.49 -23.94
C ARG A 395 -1.42 10.22 -22.44
N ASP A 396 -1.98 9.08 -22.07
CA ASP A 396 -2.13 8.69 -20.67
C ASP A 396 -0.78 8.59 -19.95
N ALA A 397 0.22 7.98 -20.62
CA ALA A 397 1.57 7.88 -20.09
C ALA A 397 2.19 9.27 -19.88
N ASN A 398 2.06 10.18 -20.85
CA ASN A 398 2.58 11.54 -20.72
C ASN A 398 1.93 12.29 -19.55
N ILE A 399 0.62 12.16 -19.34
CA ILE A 399 -0.08 12.81 -18.22
C ILE A 399 0.49 12.33 -16.88
N VAL A 400 0.57 11.01 -16.65
CA VAL A 400 1.03 10.49 -15.36
C VAL A 400 2.52 10.73 -15.12
N MET A 401 3.35 10.71 -16.18
CA MET A 401 4.78 11.00 -16.06
C MET A 401 5.04 12.48 -15.79
N GLN A 402 4.27 13.39 -16.41
CA GLN A 402 4.37 14.83 -16.13
C GLN A 402 3.89 15.18 -14.72
N ALA A 403 2.90 14.45 -14.18
CA ALA A 403 2.40 14.66 -12.82
C ALA A 403 3.38 14.23 -11.72
N ALA A 404 4.38 13.40 -12.03
CA ALA A 404 5.38 12.90 -11.08
C ALA A 404 6.83 13.28 -11.47
N PRO A 405 7.20 14.58 -11.45
CA PRO A 405 8.52 15.04 -11.91
C PRO A 405 9.71 14.56 -11.06
N HIS A 406 9.45 14.04 -9.85
CA HIS A 406 10.46 13.41 -9.01
C HIS A 406 10.79 11.97 -9.43
N LEU A 407 9.98 11.38 -10.32
CA LEU A 407 10.15 10.05 -10.91
C LEU A 407 10.50 10.09 -12.40
N PHE A 408 10.14 11.17 -13.10
CA PHE A 408 10.28 11.21 -14.55
C PHE A 408 10.87 12.53 -15.03
N ILE A 409 11.71 12.45 -16.05
CA ILE A 409 12.14 13.60 -16.83
C ILE A 409 12.04 13.30 -18.32
N GLU A 410 11.42 14.22 -19.05
CA GLU A 410 11.43 14.21 -20.51
C GLU A 410 12.75 14.81 -21.00
N THR A 411 13.52 14.04 -21.76
CA THR A 411 14.75 14.52 -22.39
C THR A 411 14.44 15.24 -23.70
N PHE A 412 13.71 14.61 -24.63
CA PHE A 412 13.39 15.19 -25.94
C PHE A 412 12.23 14.48 -26.67
N ASP A 413 11.29 15.20 -27.30
CA ASP A 413 10.22 14.68 -28.18
C ASP A 413 9.60 13.35 -27.64
N GLN A 414 9.06 13.36 -26.41
CA GLN A 414 8.53 12.17 -25.74
C GLN A 414 9.53 11.03 -25.47
N VAL A 415 10.81 11.34 -25.35
CA VAL A 415 11.80 10.44 -24.79
C VAL A 415 11.90 10.72 -23.31
N TRP A 416 11.65 9.70 -22.50
CA TRP A 416 11.56 9.80 -21.04
C TRP A 416 12.66 9.01 -20.36
N PHE A 417 13.06 9.49 -19.19
CA PHE A 417 14.03 8.85 -18.31
C PHE A 417 13.43 8.73 -16.91
N GLY A 418 13.71 7.60 -16.24
CA GLY A 418 13.25 7.32 -14.87
C GLY A 418 14.25 7.82 -13.83
N ILE A 419 13.78 8.53 -12.82
CA ILE A 419 14.58 9.18 -11.78
C ILE A 419 14.59 8.32 -10.52
N GLY A 420 15.79 8.04 -10.00
CA GLY A 420 15.96 7.27 -8.77
C GLY A 420 15.92 5.76 -9.02
N ALA A 421 15.94 4.99 -7.94
CA ALA A 421 15.99 3.54 -8.06
C ALA A 421 14.67 2.91 -8.54
N CYS A 422 14.79 1.76 -9.19
CA CYS A 422 13.66 0.90 -9.50
C CYS A 422 13.11 0.27 -8.22
N GLY A 423 11.79 0.12 -8.12
CA GLY A 423 11.14 -0.73 -7.12
C GLY A 423 11.36 -2.21 -7.40
N ASP A 424 10.37 -3.05 -7.10
CA ASP A 424 10.46 -4.48 -7.41
C ASP A 424 10.68 -4.63 -8.94
N PRO A 425 11.70 -5.35 -9.42
CA PRO A 425 11.95 -5.46 -10.86
C PRO A 425 10.73 -6.08 -11.57
N PRO A 426 10.44 -5.66 -12.82
CA PRO A 426 9.34 -6.25 -13.58
C PRO A 426 9.64 -7.73 -13.89
N MET A 427 8.98 -8.64 -13.18
CA MET A 427 9.05 -10.08 -13.45
C MET A 427 8.10 -10.39 -14.61
N LEU A 428 8.64 -10.77 -15.77
CA LEU A 428 7.85 -11.12 -16.97
C LEU A 428 7.15 -12.49 -16.86
N ASP A 429 7.52 -13.31 -15.86
CA ASP A 429 7.11 -14.71 -15.76
C ASP A 429 5.90 -14.97 -14.83
N ASP A 430 5.30 -13.93 -14.22
CA ASP A 430 4.08 -14.07 -13.40
C ASP A 430 3.03 -12.99 -13.73
N PRO A 431 2.22 -13.19 -14.78
CA PRO A 431 1.12 -12.30 -15.13
C PRO A 431 0.05 -12.20 -14.03
N GLU A 432 -0.10 -13.20 -13.17
CA GLU A 432 -1.15 -13.26 -12.14
C GLU A 432 -0.83 -12.36 -10.93
N ALA A 433 0.44 -12.08 -10.64
CA ALA A 433 0.84 -11.14 -9.60
C ALA A 433 0.35 -9.69 -9.85
N TYR A 434 0.11 -9.33 -11.11
CA TYR A 434 -0.44 -8.02 -11.52
C TYR A 434 -1.97 -8.00 -11.54
N VAL A 435 -2.63 -9.16 -11.61
CA VAL A 435 -4.08 -9.28 -11.68
C VAL A 435 -4.64 -9.50 -10.28
N ARG A 436 -4.70 -8.44 -9.48
CA ARG A 436 -5.64 -8.41 -8.34
C ARG A 436 -6.94 -7.79 -8.80
N ASN A 437 -7.93 -8.68 -8.98
CA ASN A 437 -9.35 -8.47 -9.25
C ASN A 437 -9.92 -7.19 -8.60
N ASP A 438 -9.86 -6.06 -9.32
CA ASP A 438 -10.73 -4.88 -9.15
C ASP A 438 -10.62 -3.95 -10.37
N ALA A 439 -10.38 -4.51 -11.57
CA ALA A 439 -10.57 -3.76 -12.81
C ALA A 439 -11.99 -4.01 -13.29
N THR A 440 -12.90 -3.06 -13.02
CA THR A 440 -14.07 -2.89 -13.87
C THR A 440 -13.56 -2.77 -15.31
N PRO A 441 -14.10 -3.54 -16.28
CA PRO A 441 -13.84 -3.27 -17.68
C PRO A 441 -14.12 -1.79 -17.90
N TYR A 442 -13.14 -1.06 -18.39
CA TYR A 442 -13.38 0.29 -18.89
C TYR A 442 -14.34 0.10 -20.06
N GLU A 443 -15.63 0.35 -19.86
CA GLU A 443 -16.49 0.73 -20.98
C GLU A 443 -15.78 1.90 -21.65
N GLU A 444 -15.70 1.90 -22.98
CA GLU A 444 -15.17 2.98 -23.81
C GLU A 444 -15.98 4.28 -23.64
N GLN A 445 -16.15 4.78 -22.42
CA GLN A 445 -16.71 6.08 -22.12
C GLN A 445 -15.57 7.10 -22.15
N ASN A 446 -14.98 7.25 -23.34
CA ASN A 446 -14.43 8.49 -23.87
C ASN A 446 -14.32 8.41 -25.41
N ALA A 447 -15.21 7.64 -26.05
CA ALA A 447 -15.74 8.00 -27.35
C ALA A 447 -17.04 8.79 -27.11
N GLU A 448 -16.94 9.95 -26.45
CA GLU A 448 -17.90 11.01 -26.76
C GLU A 448 -17.63 11.40 -28.21
N ASP A 449 -18.43 10.80 -29.08
CA ASP A 449 -18.77 11.21 -30.42
C ASP A 449 -19.09 12.70 -30.41
N ASP A 450 -18.11 13.55 -30.72
CA ASP A 450 -18.27 14.99 -30.91
C ASP A 450 -17.16 15.53 -31.85
N GLY A 451 -17.34 15.30 -33.16
CA GLY A 451 -16.64 16.02 -34.24
C GLY A 451 -15.21 15.57 -34.53
N GLU A 452 -14.78 15.77 -35.79
CA GLU A 452 -13.40 15.49 -36.24
C GLU A 452 -12.39 15.97 -35.19
N THR A 453 -11.51 15.08 -34.73
CA THR A 453 -10.46 15.47 -33.79
C THR A 453 -9.42 16.33 -34.51
N CYS A 454 -8.69 17.19 -33.80
CA CYS A 454 -7.57 17.94 -34.39
C CYS A 454 -6.56 17.01 -35.10
N ALA A 455 -6.42 15.77 -34.62
CA ALA A 455 -5.54 14.77 -35.22
C ALA A 455 -6.06 14.30 -36.59
N GLU A 456 -7.34 13.93 -36.69
CA GLU A 456 -7.97 13.53 -37.96
C GLU A 456 -7.90 14.62 -39.02
N ALA A 457 -8.18 15.86 -38.62
CA ALA A 457 -8.15 17.01 -39.51
C ALA A 457 -6.72 17.28 -40.04
N LEU A 458 -5.71 17.15 -39.17
CA LEU A 458 -4.30 17.24 -39.58
C LEU A 458 -3.87 16.05 -40.47
N ILE A 459 -4.33 14.83 -40.20
CA ILE A 459 -4.09 13.66 -41.06
C ILE A 459 -4.64 13.94 -42.46
N ALA A 460 -5.92 14.31 -42.58
CA ALA A 460 -6.55 14.59 -43.86
C ALA A 460 -5.82 15.72 -44.63
N ALA A 461 -5.35 16.74 -43.91
CA ALA A 461 -4.63 17.84 -44.52
C ALA A 461 -3.23 17.45 -45.02
N LEU A 462 -2.51 16.57 -44.31
CA LEU A 462 -1.21 16.04 -44.71
C LEU A 462 -1.33 14.97 -45.80
N GLU A 463 -2.38 14.16 -45.80
CA GLU A 463 -2.71 13.24 -46.91
C GLU A 463 -2.91 14.00 -48.22
N ARG A 464 -3.70 15.08 -48.18
CA ARG A 464 -4.03 15.87 -49.37
C ARG A 464 -2.85 16.68 -49.90
N ARG A 465 -2.03 17.25 -49.01
CA ARG A 465 -1.01 18.26 -49.36
C ARG A 465 0.42 17.74 -49.29
N GLY A 466 0.62 16.53 -48.74
CA GLY A 466 1.91 15.98 -48.41
C GLY A 466 2.55 16.62 -47.18
N PRO A 467 3.81 16.28 -46.88
CA PRO A 467 4.56 16.87 -45.78
C PRO A 467 4.64 18.40 -45.86
N GLU A 468 4.33 19.08 -44.76
CA GLU A 468 4.27 20.54 -44.69
C GLU A 468 5.15 21.11 -43.57
N ARG A 469 5.57 22.36 -43.74
CA ARG A 469 6.27 23.11 -42.69
C ARG A 469 5.30 23.44 -41.55
N LEU A 470 5.79 23.37 -40.32
CA LEU A 470 5.01 23.68 -39.11
C LEU A 470 4.37 25.07 -39.20
N LEU A 471 5.14 26.08 -39.63
CA LEU A 471 4.61 27.44 -39.79
C LEU A 471 3.43 27.49 -40.77
N THR A 472 3.49 26.71 -41.86
CA THR A 472 2.40 26.61 -42.85
C THR A 472 1.17 25.94 -42.27
N LEU A 473 1.33 24.90 -41.45
CA LEU A 473 0.23 24.26 -40.73
C LEU A 473 -0.42 25.23 -39.73
N TYR A 474 0.37 26.05 -39.03
CA TYR A 474 -0.14 27.08 -38.13
C TYR A 474 -0.88 28.20 -38.86
N GLN A 475 -0.33 28.71 -39.97
CA GLN A 475 -0.93 29.77 -40.78
C GLN A 475 -2.26 29.33 -41.38
N ASN A 476 -2.36 28.06 -41.79
CA ASN A 476 -3.57 27.49 -42.38
C ASN A 476 -4.45 26.76 -41.34
N ALA A 477 -4.20 26.93 -40.04
CA ALA A 477 -4.89 26.17 -39.01
C ALA A 477 -6.41 26.39 -39.01
N GLN A 478 -6.89 27.57 -39.42
CA GLN A 478 -8.33 27.85 -39.53
C GLN A 478 -9.01 27.06 -40.66
N ASP A 479 -8.25 26.69 -41.70
CA ASP A 479 -8.73 25.89 -42.83
C ASP A 479 -8.55 24.38 -42.62
N VAL A 480 -7.71 24.01 -41.64
CA VAL A 480 -7.28 22.63 -41.38
C VAL A 480 -7.91 22.06 -40.13
N LEU A 481 -8.10 22.85 -39.07
CA LEU A 481 -8.63 22.38 -37.81
C LEU A 481 -10.17 22.52 -37.75
N PRO A 482 -10.84 21.70 -36.91
CA PRO A 482 -12.27 21.83 -36.68
C PRO A 482 -12.67 23.23 -36.18
N PRO A 483 -13.90 23.70 -36.46
CA PRO A 483 -14.38 25.00 -36.02
C PRO A 483 -14.24 25.19 -34.50
N GLY A 484 -13.70 26.34 -34.07
CA GLY A 484 -13.50 26.67 -32.65
C GLY A 484 -12.19 26.14 -32.03
N ARG A 485 -11.36 25.40 -32.77
CA ARG A 485 -10.03 24.99 -32.32
C ARG A 485 -8.98 26.07 -32.60
N SER A 486 -8.06 26.27 -31.65
CA SER A 486 -7.00 27.26 -31.77
C SER A 486 -5.88 26.76 -32.69
N SER A 487 -5.24 27.66 -33.43
CA SER A 487 -4.00 27.35 -34.17
C SER A 487 -2.91 26.82 -33.24
N ASN A 488 -2.92 27.22 -31.97
CA ASN A 488 -2.00 26.73 -30.94
C ASN A 488 -2.20 25.24 -30.60
N SER A 489 -3.27 24.61 -31.07
CA SER A 489 -3.48 23.16 -30.95
C SER A 489 -2.68 22.33 -31.95
N VAL A 490 -2.15 22.91 -33.04
CA VAL A 490 -1.39 22.17 -34.08
C VAL A 490 -0.16 21.50 -33.49
N GLY A 491 0.73 22.27 -32.87
CA GLY A 491 1.99 21.76 -32.28
C GLY A 491 1.76 20.64 -31.26
N PRO A 492 0.95 20.85 -30.21
CA PRO A 492 0.62 19.82 -29.22
C PRO A 492 0.01 18.56 -29.85
N THR A 493 -0.84 18.69 -30.88
CA THR A 493 -1.45 17.53 -31.55
C THR A 493 -0.42 16.71 -32.32
N LEU A 494 0.49 17.37 -33.05
CA LEU A 494 1.58 16.71 -33.77
C LEU A 494 2.52 16.01 -32.79
N LEU A 495 2.92 16.70 -31.71
CA LEU A 495 3.85 16.18 -30.72
C LEU A 495 3.25 15.07 -29.89
N SER A 496 1.96 15.15 -29.52
CA SER A 496 1.28 14.15 -28.66
C SER A 496 0.97 12.83 -29.37
N ASN A 497 1.03 12.81 -30.70
CA ASN A 497 0.68 11.65 -31.53
C ASN A 497 1.85 11.20 -32.44
N PRO A 498 3.02 10.83 -31.88
CA PRO A 498 4.22 10.48 -32.67
C PRO A 498 4.07 9.15 -33.45
N HIS A 499 3.08 8.33 -33.11
CA HIS A 499 2.73 7.12 -33.86
C HIS A 499 1.99 7.41 -35.17
N ILE A 500 1.43 8.63 -35.31
CA ILE A 500 0.74 9.11 -36.51
C ILE A 500 1.65 10.07 -37.28
N PHE A 501 2.11 11.11 -36.61
CA PHE A 501 2.90 12.17 -37.21
C PHE A 501 4.39 11.95 -36.99
N VAL A 502 5.16 12.18 -38.04
CA VAL A 502 6.62 12.14 -38.01
C VAL A 502 7.18 13.50 -38.42
N ARG A 503 8.25 13.92 -37.75
CA ARG A 503 9.00 15.11 -38.13
C ARG A 503 10.10 14.71 -39.12
N LEU A 504 9.87 14.88 -40.43
CA LEU A 504 10.76 14.41 -41.50
C LEU A 504 12.09 15.18 -41.57
N LEU A 505 12.03 16.49 -41.27
CA LEU A 505 13.13 17.46 -41.27
C LEU A 505 12.86 18.49 -40.16
N PRO A 506 13.85 19.32 -39.76
CA PRO A 506 13.60 20.45 -38.87
C PRO A 506 12.42 21.30 -39.34
N GLY A 507 11.34 21.29 -38.55
CA GLY A 507 10.13 22.06 -38.80
C GLY A 507 9.23 21.53 -39.92
N VAL A 508 9.45 20.32 -40.45
CA VAL A 508 8.58 19.70 -41.47
C VAL A 508 7.93 18.44 -40.89
N TYR A 509 6.61 18.37 -40.95
CA TYR A 509 5.82 17.25 -40.45
C TYR A 509 5.07 16.55 -41.59
N GLY A 510 4.88 15.25 -41.43
CA GLY A 510 4.13 14.40 -42.33
C GLY A 510 3.68 13.14 -41.62
N LEU A 511 3.22 12.17 -42.39
CA LEU A 511 2.79 10.85 -41.90
C LEU A 511 3.90 9.82 -42.12
N HIS A 512 3.95 8.77 -41.30
CA HIS A 512 5.01 7.74 -41.38
C HIS A 512 5.15 7.10 -42.77
N HIS A 513 4.03 6.85 -43.47
CA HIS A 513 4.06 6.28 -44.81
C HIS A 513 4.50 7.28 -45.90
N GLN A 514 4.61 8.57 -45.57
CA GLN A 514 5.07 9.62 -46.50
C GLN A 514 6.59 9.82 -46.45
N ILE A 515 7.32 9.02 -45.67
CA ILE A 515 8.79 9.05 -45.66
C ILE A 515 9.28 8.47 -46.99
N PRO A 516 9.99 9.26 -47.82
CA PRO A 516 10.57 8.77 -49.07
C PRO A 516 11.56 7.63 -48.84
N SER A 517 11.57 6.66 -49.75
CA SER A 517 12.58 5.60 -49.78
C SER A 517 13.97 6.15 -50.12
N PRO A 518 15.06 5.44 -49.73
CA PRO A 518 16.43 5.82 -50.10
C PRO A 518 16.62 6.06 -51.60
N ASP A 519 16.04 5.21 -52.45
CA ASP A 519 16.13 5.34 -53.91
C ASP A 519 15.42 6.60 -54.43
N GLU A 520 14.24 6.92 -53.89
CA GLU A 520 13.52 8.15 -54.24
C GLU A 520 14.31 9.40 -53.87
N LEU A 521 15.02 9.40 -52.74
CA LEU A 521 15.88 10.53 -52.35
C LEU A 521 17.03 10.77 -53.33
N LEU A 522 17.60 9.70 -53.91
CA LEU A 522 18.70 9.79 -54.87
C LEU A 522 18.23 10.25 -56.25
N VAL A 523 17.06 9.77 -56.69
CA VAL A 523 16.56 10.02 -58.06
C VAL A 523 15.68 11.28 -58.10
N THR A 524 14.63 11.34 -57.27
CA THR A 524 13.62 12.41 -57.23
C THR A 524 13.39 12.92 -55.81
N PRO A 525 14.39 13.59 -55.20
CA PRO A 525 14.26 14.13 -53.86
C PRO A 525 13.10 15.12 -53.74
N PRO A 526 12.36 15.12 -52.61
CA PRO A 526 11.19 15.96 -52.44
C PRO A 526 11.57 17.46 -52.33
N PRO A 527 10.72 18.38 -52.82
CA PRO A 527 11.04 19.81 -52.87
C PRO A 527 11.22 20.45 -51.50
N TYR A 528 10.55 19.94 -50.46
CA TYR A 528 10.67 20.45 -49.08
C TYR A 528 12.01 20.07 -48.41
N LEU A 529 12.78 19.14 -49.00
CA LEU A 529 14.17 18.87 -48.61
C LEU A 529 15.12 19.88 -49.28
N LEU A 530 14.81 20.30 -50.51
CA LEU A 530 15.72 21.02 -51.38
C LEU A 530 15.60 22.54 -51.24
N ASP A 531 16.02 23.05 -50.08
CA ASP A 531 16.08 24.50 -49.85
C ASP A 531 17.33 24.93 -49.08
N ASN A 532 17.61 26.24 -49.13
CA ASN A 532 18.79 26.83 -48.50
C ASN A 532 18.80 26.72 -46.97
N ASN A 533 17.64 26.70 -46.34
CA ASN A 533 17.54 26.55 -44.89
C ASN A 533 17.88 25.11 -44.49
N GLN A 534 17.34 24.10 -45.16
CA GLN A 534 17.68 22.69 -44.92
C GLN A 534 19.15 22.40 -45.21
N LEU A 535 19.71 22.98 -46.28
CA LEU A 535 21.15 22.91 -46.58
C LEU A 535 22.00 23.48 -45.43
N ARG A 536 21.65 24.67 -44.93
CA ARG A 536 22.32 25.31 -43.78
C ARG A 536 22.20 24.47 -42.50
N LEU A 537 20.99 24.02 -42.17
CA LEU A 537 20.72 23.24 -40.96
C LEU A 537 21.46 21.90 -40.97
N LEU A 538 21.52 21.22 -42.12
CA LEU A 538 22.28 19.98 -42.26
C LEU A 538 23.78 20.21 -42.10
N ALA A 539 24.34 21.28 -42.70
CA ALA A 539 25.75 21.62 -42.52
C ALA A 539 26.08 21.89 -41.03
N LEU A 540 25.23 22.65 -40.33
CA LEU A 540 25.37 22.88 -38.89
C LEU A 540 25.26 21.57 -38.09
N ALA A 541 24.29 20.70 -38.42
CA ALA A 541 24.09 19.42 -37.75
C ALA A 541 25.31 18.50 -37.89
N ARG A 542 25.91 18.42 -39.09
CA ARG A 542 27.12 17.64 -39.31
C ARG A 542 28.33 18.19 -38.57
N ARG A 543 28.49 19.52 -38.53
CA ARG A 543 29.53 20.15 -37.71
C ARG A 543 29.34 19.88 -36.22
N ALA A 544 28.10 19.91 -35.75
CA ALA A 544 27.74 19.64 -34.36
C ALA A 544 27.91 18.16 -33.97
N GLY A 545 28.13 17.26 -34.93
CA GLY A 545 28.16 15.82 -34.67
C GLY A 545 26.79 15.24 -34.35
N GLU A 546 25.73 15.88 -34.85
CA GLU A 546 24.36 15.49 -34.57
C GLU A 546 24.02 14.15 -35.23
N ARG A 547 23.26 13.30 -34.52
CA ARG A 547 22.94 11.95 -35.00
C ARG A 547 22.12 11.98 -36.28
N ARG A 548 22.35 11.01 -37.17
CA ARG A 548 21.68 10.93 -38.48
C ARG A 548 20.22 10.47 -38.38
N ASP A 549 19.88 9.73 -37.33
CA ASP A 549 18.54 9.19 -37.05
C ASP A 549 17.60 10.21 -36.41
N VAL A 550 18.07 11.44 -36.11
CA VAL A 550 17.24 12.50 -35.52
C VAL A 550 16.06 12.88 -36.43
N PHE A 551 16.30 12.96 -37.73
CA PHE A 551 15.27 13.21 -38.73
C PHE A 551 15.42 12.20 -39.87
N PRO A 552 14.34 11.54 -40.31
CA PRO A 552 14.41 10.52 -41.36
C PRO A 552 15.17 10.95 -42.62
N LEU A 553 15.05 12.23 -43.01
CA LEU A 553 15.68 12.75 -44.23
C LEU A 553 17.09 13.31 -44.04
N TRP A 554 17.64 13.23 -42.83
CA TRP A 554 19.07 13.47 -42.58
C TRP A 554 19.92 12.21 -42.83
N SER A 555 19.46 11.33 -43.72
CA SER A 555 20.18 10.15 -44.19
C SER A 555 21.37 10.51 -45.09
N LEU A 556 22.13 9.51 -45.55
CA LEU A 556 23.23 9.71 -46.49
C LEU A 556 22.72 10.11 -47.88
N GLU A 557 21.58 9.56 -48.29
CA GLU A 557 20.88 9.88 -49.53
C GLU A 557 20.36 11.31 -49.51
N GLY A 558 19.73 11.72 -48.40
CA GLY A 558 19.26 13.10 -48.21
C GLY A 558 20.41 14.11 -48.19
N GLU A 559 21.53 13.77 -47.54
CA GLU A 559 22.74 14.60 -47.53
C GLU A 559 23.34 14.78 -48.94
N PHE A 560 23.45 13.69 -49.70
CA PHE A 560 23.89 13.75 -51.09
C PHE A 560 22.92 14.55 -51.97
N ALA A 561 21.61 14.33 -51.84
CA ALA A 561 20.59 15.03 -52.61
C ALA A 561 20.65 16.55 -52.36
N LEU A 562 20.78 16.96 -51.10
CA LEU A 562 20.98 18.36 -50.70
C LEU A 562 22.29 18.94 -51.24
N ALA A 563 23.40 18.19 -51.18
CA ALA A 563 24.67 18.64 -51.74
C ALA A 563 24.60 18.82 -53.27
N ARG A 564 23.98 17.86 -53.98
CA ARG A 564 23.76 17.93 -55.43
C ARG A 564 22.93 19.14 -55.83
N TRP A 565 21.86 19.42 -55.09
CA TRP A 565 21.03 20.60 -55.33
C TRP A 565 21.77 21.91 -54.98
N GLY A 566 22.43 21.93 -53.82
CA GLY A 566 23.15 23.07 -53.26
C GLY A 566 24.29 23.55 -54.16
N ARG A 567 24.93 22.64 -54.89
CA ARG A 567 25.96 22.97 -55.90
C ARG A 567 25.48 23.99 -56.95
N HIS A 568 24.21 23.93 -57.33
CA HIS A 568 23.65 24.73 -58.42
C HIS A 568 22.72 25.84 -57.95
N HIS A 569 22.04 25.63 -56.81
CA HIS A 569 20.97 26.52 -56.33
C HIS A 569 21.20 27.02 -54.89
N GLY A 570 22.15 26.42 -54.18
CA GLY A 570 22.44 26.76 -52.79
C GLY A 570 23.22 28.07 -52.66
N ALA A 571 23.06 28.74 -51.52
CA ALA A 571 23.93 29.82 -51.12
C ALA A 571 25.38 29.30 -51.00
N PRO A 572 26.38 29.97 -51.60
CA PRO A 572 27.76 29.46 -51.65
C PRO A 572 28.33 29.06 -50.28
N GLU A 573 28.06 29.86 -49.26
CA GLU A 573 28.51 29.65 -47.89
C GLU A 573 27.92 28.37 -47.27
N ASN A 574 26.64 28.08 -47.53
CA ASN A 574 25.96 26.88 -47.04
C ASN A 574 26.51 25.63 -47.73
N PHE A 575 26.68 25.69 -49.06
CA PHE A 575 27.17 24.58 -49.86
C PHE A 575 28.61 24.21 -49.50
N ARG A 576 29.51 25.19 -49.44
CA ARG A 576 30.91 24.97 -49.03
C ARG A 576 31.02 24.46 -47.60
N SER A 577 30.15 24.95 -46.72
CA SER A 577 30.09 24.47 -45.33
C SER A 577 29.66 23.01 -45.28
N LEU A 578 28.62 22.62 -46.02
CA LEU A 578 28.21 21.20 -46.09
C LEU A 578 29.35 20.34 -46.65
N LEU A 579 30.01 20.75 -47.74
CA LEU A 579 31.15 20.00 -48.30
C LEU A 579 32.30 19.81 -47.31
N ALA A 580 32.49 20.76 -46.38
CA ALA A 580 33.54 20.68 -45.37
C ALA A 580 33.30 19.61 -44.29
N VAL A 581 32.03 19.22 -44.05
CA VAL A 581 31.64 18.33 -42.94
C VAL A 581 30.83 17.11 -43.36
N ALA A 582 30.43 17.01 -44.63
CA ALA A 582 29.66 15.89 -45.14
C ALA A 582 30.50 14.60 -45.17
N ASP A 583 29.84 13.47 -44.92
CA ASP A 583 30.47 12.14 -45.00
C ASP A 583 30.43 11.60 -46.43
N ILE A 584 31.18 12.26 -47.32
CA ILE A 584 31.21 11.93 -48.75
C ILE A 584 31.68 10.49 -48.97
N ALA A 585 32.53 9.97 -48.09
CA ALA A 585 33.04 8.60 -48.18
C ALA A 585 31.93 7.55 -48.03
N ALA A 586 30.91 7.86 -47.22
CA ALA A 586 29.76 6.99 -46.97
C ALA A 586 28.60 7.18 -47.96
N TRP A 587 28.64 8.18 -48.86
CA TRP A 587 27.52 8.42 -49.79
C TRP A 587 27.23 7.21 -50.69
N PRO A 588 25.95 6.82 -50.85
CA PRO A 588 25.51 5.66 -51.62
C PRO A 588 25.49 5.95 -53.13
N ILE A 589 26.65 6.36 -53.65
CA ILE A 589 26.88 6.74 -55.04
C ILE A 589 28.03 5.92 -55.64
N SER A 590 28.18 5.99 -56.96
CA SER A 590 29.25 5.27 -57.65
C SER A 590 30.65 5.68 -57.16
N PRO A 591 31.65 4.78 -57.15
CA PRO A 591 33.01 5.11 -56.71
C PRO A 591 33.62 6.30 -57.47
N SER A 592 33.39 6.40 -58.79
CA SER A 592 33.88 7.52 -59.61
C SER A 592 33.26 8.86 -59.21
N GLU A 593 31.96 8.86 -58.91
CA GLU A 593 31.26 10.07 -58.48
C GLU A 593 31.72 10.47 -57.07
N ARG A 594 31.91 9.50 -56.18
CA ARG A 594 32.47 9.72 -54.85
C ARG A 594 33.84 10.38 -54.91
N THR A 595 34.74 9.90 -55.77
CA THR A 595 36.06 10.54 -55.97
C THR A 595 35.92 11.97 -56.48
N HIS A 596 34.99 12.24 -57.40
CA HIS A 596 34.71 13.59 -57.88
C HIS A 596 34.26 14.54 -56.76
N TRP A 597 33.32 14.10 -55.92
CA TRP A 597 32.85 14.89 -54.77
C TRP A 597 33.92 15.09 -53.70
N GLN A 598 34.75 14.09 -53.43
CA GLN A 598 35.88 14.21 -52.51
C GLN A 598 36.93 15.22 -53.02
N GLU A 599 37.18 15.26 -54.33
CA GLU A 599 38.05 16.28 -54.93
C GLU A 599 37.44 17.68 -54.82
N MET A 600 36.12 17.80 -55.08
CA MET A 600 35.41 19.07 -54.92
C MET A 600 35.46 19.58 -53.48
N ALA A 601 35.19 18.71 -52.50
CA ALA A 601 35.29 19.04 -51.09
C ALA A 601 36.72 19.45 -50.68
N ARG A 602 37.76 18.80 -51.22
CA ARG A 602 39.15 19.22 -50.98
C ARG A 602 39.47 20.62 -51.53
N ARG A 603 38.82 21.04 -52.62
CA ARG A 603 39.06 22.34 -53.27
C ARG A 603 38.20 23.48 -52.70
N GLU A 604 36.95 23.20 -52.40
CA GLU A 604 35.93 24.20 -52.05
C GLU A 604 35.42 24.08 -50.61
N GLY A 605 35.61 22.93 -49.95
CA GLY A 605 35.13 22.66 -48.60
C GLY A 605 35.77 23.58 -47.58
N ARG A 606 35.01 24.56 -47.11
CA ARG A 606 35.38 25.51 -46.08
C ARG A 606 34.14 25.74 -45.23
N PHE A 607 34.25 25.59 -43.92
CA PHE A 607 33.11 25.83 -43.06
C PHE A 607 32.98 27.32 -42.78
N GLU A 608 32.07 27.98 -43.51
CA GLU A 608 31.82 29.42 -43.49
C GLU A 608 30.64 29.81 -42.57
N LEU A 609 29.88 28.83 -42.07
CA LEU A 609 28.78 29.04 -41.09
C LEU A 609 29.26 29.10 -39.63
N ALA A 610 30.57 29.22 -39.42
CA ALA A 610 31.19 29.32 -38.10
C ALA A 610 30.79 30.65 -37.46
N ASP A 611 30.20 30.63 -36.27
CA ASP A 611 29.80 31.85 -35.58
C ASP A 611 30.13 31.78 -34.09
N ALA A 612 30.30 32.92 -33.44
CA ALA A 612 30.39 33.02 -31.99
C ALA A 612 28.97 33.01 -31.38
N PRO A 613 28.80 32.59 -30.11
CA PRO A 613 27.53 32.72 -29.42
C PRO A 613 27.09 34.19 -29.36
N ARG A 614 25.80 34.46 -29.60
CA ARG A 614 25.27 35.83 -29.51
C ARG A 614 25.27 36.29 -28.06
N GLN A 615 25.48 37.58 -27.83
CA GLN A 615 25.56 38.13 -26.47
C GLN A 615 24.26 37.92 -25.67
N ASP A 616 23.10 38.03 -26.32
CA ASP A 616 21.77 37.84 -25.73
C ASP A 616 21.41 36.37 -25.49
N SER A 617 22.25 35.43 -25.91
CA SER A 617 21.99 33.99 -25.75
C SER A 617 22.37 33.42 -24.39
N TYR A 618 23.15 34.16 -23.59
CA TYR A 618 23.54 33.79 -22.23
C TYR A 618 22.40 34.06 -21.25
N VAL A 619 21.39 33.20 -21.28
CA VAL A 619 20.24 33.24 -20.36
C VAL A 619 20.35 32.09 -19.38
N ARG A 620 20.10 32.37 -18.09
CA ARG A 620 20.03 31.37 -17.02
C ARG A 620 19.01 30.28 -17.40
N PRO A 621 19.44 29.03 -17.68
CA PRO A 621 18.52 27.95 -18.03
C PRO A 621 17.84 27.38 -16.78
N GLU A 622 16.68 26.73 -16.91
CA GLU A 622 16.13 25.92 -15.83
C GLU A 622 17.04 24.71 -15.52
N LEU A 623 17.15 24.33 -14.26
CA LEU A 623 18.01 23.20 -13.86
C LEU A 623 17.58 21.87 -14.50
N ASP A 624 16.29 21.65 -14.75
CA ASP A 624 15.81 20.45 -15.45
C ASP A 624 16.45 20.30 -16.84
N ARG A 625 16.77 21.43 -17.51
CA ARG A 625 17.42 21.41 -18.83
C ARG A 625 18.89 21.05 -18.73
N LEU A 626 19.56 21.48 -17.66
CA LEU A 626 20.92 21.02 -17.36
C LEU A 626 20.92 19.53 -17.02
N LEU A 627 19.95 19.05 -16.25
CA LEU A 627 19.80 17.62 -15.94
C LEU A 627 19.57 16.80 -17.22
N ALA A 628 18.63 17.20 -18.08
CA ALA A 628 18.37 16.53 -19.35
C ALA A 628 19.62 16.48 -20.26
N ALA A 629 20.38 17.58 -20.30
CA ALA A 629 21.65 17.64 -21.03
C ALA A 629 22.72 16.72 -20.43
N CYS A 630 22.83 16.63 -19.10
CA CYS A 630 23.72 15.68 -18.42
C CYS A 630 23.31 14.22 -18.71
N ILE A 631 22.00 13.91 -18.69
CA ILE A 631 21.49 12.58 -19.01
C ILE A 631 21.92 12.18 -20.43
N ASP A 632 21.70 13.04 -21.42
CA ASP A 632 22.08 12.76 -22.81
C ASP A 632 23.60 12.66 -22.96
N ALA A 633 24.36 13.56 -22.34
CA ALA A 633 25.83 13.54 -22.37
C ALA A 633 26.40 12.23 -21.79
N VAL A 634 25.89 11.77 -20.65
CA VAL A 634 26.32 10.52 -20.00
C VAL A 634 25.95 9.30 -20.83
N ASN A 635 24.77 9.28 -21.43
CA ASN A 635 24.31 8.13 -22.24
C ASN A 635 24.97 8.06 -23.63
N ALA A 636 25.16 9.20 -24.29
CA ALA A 636 25.74 9.27 -25.63
C ALA A 636 27.27 9.43 -25.64
N GLY A 637 27.87 9.83 -24.51
CA GLY A 637 29.29 10.16 -24.38
C GLY A 637 29.70 11.50 -25.02
N VAL A 638 28.79 12.14 -25.75
CA VAL A 638 28.98 13.43 -26.40
C VAL A 638 27.70 14.27 -26.27
N LEU A 639 27.86 15.58 -26.19
CA LEU A 639 26.75 16.54 -26.24
C LEU A 639 27.03 17.60 -27.30
N ASN A 640 25.98 18.07 -27.96
CA ASN A 640 26.07 19.18 -28.89
C ASN A 640 24.93 20.18 -28.69
N TRP A 641 25.16 21.42 -29.10
CA TRP A 641 24.25 22.55 -28.90
C TRP A 641 22.90 22.37 -29.62
N MET A 642 22.86 21.65 -30.75
CA MET A 642 21.61 21.39 -31.48
C MET A 642 20.74 20.38 -30.72
N ALA A 643 21.35 19.35 -30.12
CA ALA A 643 20.67 18.43 -29.20
C ALA A 643 20.10 19.16 -27.99
N VAL A 644 20.85 20.10 -27.39
CA VAL A 644 20.35 20.93 -26.27
C VAL A 644 19.15 21.79 -26.68
N ASN A 645 19.18 22.42 -27.86
CA ASN A 645 18.03 23.17 -28.37
C ASN A 645 16.80 22.29 -28.56
N ARG A 646 17.01 21.07 -29.09
CA ARG A 646 15.97 20.06 -29.25
C ARG A 646 15.32 19.73 -27.90
N MET A 647 16.13 19.42 -26.88
CA MET A 647 15.65 19.15 -25.51
C MET A 647 14.88 20.32 -24.90
N ALA A 648 15.28 21.56 -25.22
CA ALA A 648 14.64 22.78 -24.71
C ALA A 648 13.38 23.19 -25.49
N GLY A 649 12.97 22.43 -26.52
CA GLY A 649 11.88 22.81 -27.43
C GLY A 649 12.12 24.17 -28.08
N ARG A 650 13.37 24.45 -28.45
CA ARG A 650 13.78 25.65 -29.19
C ARG A 650 14.00 25.28 -30.66
N ARG A 651 14.07 26.29 -31.53
CA ARG A 651 14.63 26.09 -32.87
C ARG A 651 15.99 25.41 -32.77
N ILE A 652 16.20 24.42 -33.63
CA ILE A 652 17.40 23.60 -33.59
C ILE A 652 18.69 24.41 -33.80
N ASP A 653 18.60 25.53 -34.53
CA ASP A 653 19.70 26.45 -34.80
C ASP A 653 19.74 27.69 -33.88
N SER A 654 19.00 27.67 -32.76
CA SER A 654 19.01 28.76 -31.79
C SER A 654 20.34 28.87 -31.04
N HIS A 655 20.81 30.08 -30.73
CA HIS A 655 21.96 30.25 -29.86
C HIS A 655 21.60 30.03 -28.37
N ALA A 656 20.32 29.84 -28.02
CA ALA A 656 19.87 29.67 -26.63
C ALA A 656 20.52 28.48 -25.91
N ALA A 657 20.98 27.45 -26.63
CA ALA A 657 21.76 26.35 -26.08
C ALA A 657 23.15 26.75 -25.57
N ALA A 658 23.68 27.91 -25.98
CA ALA A 658 25.01 28.36 -25.62
C ALA A 658 25.19 28.47 -24.10
N SER A 659 24.17 28.90 -23.36
CA SER A 659 24.23 29.04 -21.91
C SER A 659 24.37 27.69 -21.19
N VAL A 660 23.60 26.68 -21.61
CA VAL A 660 23.68 25.31 -21.08
C VAL A 660 25.06 24.71 -21.38
N MET A 661 25.53 24.81 -22.62
CA MET A 661 26.84 24.30 -23.01
C MET A 661 27.98 24.99 -22.24
N ALA A 662 27.89 26.32 -22.09
CA ALA A 662 28.84 27.13 -21.33
C ALA A 662 28.89 26.73 -19.85
N ILE A 663 27.74 26.55 -19.21
CA ILE A 663 27.67 26.09 -17.81
C ILE A 663 28.31 24.72 -17.66
N LEU A 664 27.98 23.76 -18.54
CA LEU A 664 28.53 22.40 -18.44
C LEU A 664 30.03 22.34 -18.69
N LEU A 665 30.56 23.20 -19.57
CA LEU A 665 32.01 23.34 -19.77
C LEU A 665 32.69 23.97 -18.56
N ALA A 666 32.10 25.04 -17.98
CA ALA A 666 32.63 25.68 -16.78
C ALA A 666 32.67 24.71 -15.60
N LEU A 667 31.62 23.90 -15.42
CA LEU A 667 31.56 22.87 -14.40
C LEU A 667 32.47 21.65 -14.69
N GLY A 668 33.16 21.64 -15.83
CA GLY A 668 34.03 20.54 -16.26
C GLY A 668 33.30 19.26 -16.66
N ALA A 669 31.97 19.30 -16.80
CA ALA A 669 31.15 18.16 -17.23
C ALA A 669 31.30 17.84 -18.71
N LEU A 670 31.70 18.84 -19.51
CA LEU A 670 32.05 18.68 -20.90
C LEU A 670 33.51 19.08 -21.13
N HIS A 671 34.11 18.49 -22.15
CA HIS A 671 35.43 18.86 -22.64
C HIS A 671 35.34 19.36 -24.09
N CYS A 672 36.04 20.47 -24.36
CA CYS A 672 36.23 21.01 -25.71
C CYS A 672 37.72 20.95 -26.08
N ASP A 673 38.03 20.33 -27.23
CA ASP A 673 39.40 20.21 -27.73
C ASP A 673 39.94 21.52 -28.36
N SER A 674 39.17 22.62 -28.35
CA SER A 674 39.52 23.87 -29.03
C SER A 674 39.05 25.11 -28.28
N ALA A 675 39.93 26.11 -28.22
CA ALA A 675 39.64 27.43 -27.64
C ALA A 675 39.06 28.45 -28.65
N ASP A 676 38.79 28.03 -29.90
CA ASP A 676 38.15 28.88 -30.91
C ASP A 676 36.74 29.28 -30.45
N PRO A 677 36.33 30.56 -30.52
CA PRO A 677 34.96 30.98 -30.23
C PRO A 677 33.89 30.20 -31.00
N SER A 678 34.20 29.65 -32.18
CA SER A 678 33.28 28.82 -32.97
C SER A 678 33.26 27.34 -32.57
N ALA A 679 34.06 26.95 -31.56
CA ALA A 679 34.14 25.59 -31.05
C ALA A 679 32.84 25.13 -30.37
N TRP A 680 32.02 26.06 -29.85
CA TRP A 680 30.70 25.72 -29.29
C TRP A 680 29.78 25.00 -30.29
N GLN A 681 29.99 25.21 -31.60
CA GLN A 681 29.24 24.55 -32.67
C GLN A 681 29.70 23.11 -32.96
N ARG A 682 30.72 22.61 -32.26
CA ARG A 682 31.26 21.24 -32.39
C ARG A 682 30.69 20.30 -31.31
N PRO A 683 30.80 18.98 -31.47
CA PRO A 683 30.48 18.05 -30.39
C PRO A 683 31.48 18.19 -29.24
N HIS A 684 30.98 18.07 -28.01
CA HIS A 684 31.76 18.12 -26.79
C HIS A 684 31.71 16.77 -26.09
N ARG A 685 32.84 16.27 -25.60
CA ARG A 685 32.90 14.97 -24.93
C ARG A 685 32.42 15.10 -23.49
N ALA A 686 31.61 14.15 -23.04
CA ALA A 686 31.25 14.04 -21.63
C ALA A 686 32.46 13.59 -20.82
N THR A 687 32.59 14.13 -19.61
CA THR A 687 33.61 13.72 -18.63
C THR A 687 32.95 12.97 -17.47
N ASP A 688 33.74 12.37 -16.58
CA ASP A 688 33.22 11.74 -15.36
C ASP A 688 32.43 12.74 -14.49
N ARG A 689 32.77 14.03 -14.56
CA ARG A 689 32.05 15.09 -13.86
C ARG A 689 30.61 15.26 -14.34
N ALA A 690 30.28 14.89 -15.58
CA ALA A 690 28.89 14.87 -16.04
C ALA A 690 28.05 13.84 -15.26
N ALA A 691 28.63 12.66 -14.98
CA ALA A 691 27.96 11.63 -14.18
C ALA A 691 27.81 12.07 -12.72
N ASP A 692 28.81 12.73 -12.15
CA ASP A 692 28.72 13.30 -10.79
C ASP A 692 27.61 14.37 -10.68
N LEU A 693 27.53 15.28 -11.65
CA LEU A 693 26.48 16.31 -11.69
C LEU A 693 25.10 15.69 -11.85
N PHE A 694 24.97 14.72 -12.76
CA PHE A 694 23.77 13.93 -12.93
C PHE A 694 23.33 13.32 -11.60
N ALA A 695 24.22 12.63 -10.88
CA ALA A 695 23.91 12.02 -9.59
C ALA A 695 23.48 13.06 -8.52
N GLN A 696 24.17 14.20 -8.45
CA GLN A 696 23.84 15.29 -7.51
C GLN A 696 22.46 15.89 -7.78
N MET A 697 22.12 16.13 -9.05
CA MET A 697 20.85 16.72 -9.45
C MET A 697 19.69 15.73 -9.29
N ILE A 698 19.90 14.45 -9.65
CA ILE A 698 18.91 13.39 -9.41
C ILE A 698 18.64 13.22 -7.92
N TYR A 699 19.69 13.24 -7.09
CA TYR A 699 19.53 13.16 -5.64
C TYR A 699 18.69 14.33 -5.10
N GLU A 700 19.00 15.56 -5.48
CA GLU A 700 18.23 16.76 -5.08
C GLU A 700 16.78 16.65 -5.55
N LEU A 701 16.54 16.37 -6.83
CA LEU A 701 15.21 16.27 -7.42
C LEU A 701 14.38 15.18 -6.75
N SER A 702 14.99 14.02 -6.48
CA SER A 702 14.32 12.96 -5.74
C SER A 702 13.96 13.42 -4.32
N SER A 703 14.83 14.19 -3.67
CA SER A 703 14.69 14.53 -2.24
C SER A 703 13.70 15.66 -1.99
N THR A 704 13.68 16.67 -2.86
CA THR A 704 12.88 17.88 -2.70
C THR A 704 11.67 17.92 -3.63
N GLY A 705 11.67 17.10 -4.69
CA GLY A 705 10.67 17.11 -5.75
C GLY A 705 10.84 18.24 -6.76
N THR A 706 11.82 19.14 -6.57
CA THR A 706 12.04 20.30 -7.44
C THR A 706 13.52 20.63 -7.58
N LEU A 707 13.97 20.95 -8.79
CA LEU A 707 15.27 21.57 -8.99
C LEU A 707 15.11 23.08 -9.10
N SER A 708 15.81 23.81 -8.25
CA SER A 708 15.86 25.27 -8.30
C SER A 708 17.27 25.77 -8.14
N TRP A 709 17.56 26.87 -8.83
CA TRP A 709 18.83 27.54 -8.62
C TRP A 709 18.95 28.20 -7.25
N ASP A 710 17.84 28.56 -6.60
CA ASP A 710 17.84 29.43 -5.43
C ASP A 710 18.06 28.68 -4.11
N HIS A 711 18.17 27.34 -4.15
CA HIS A 711 18.42 26.50 -2.98
C HIS A 711 19.20 25.22 -3.34
N GLY A 712 19.63 24.48 -2.31
CA GLY A 712 20.21 23.14 -2.45
C GLY A 712 21.41 23.07 -3.40
N THR A 713 21.37 22.08 -4.30
CA THR A 713 22.37 21.89 -5.36
C THR A 713 22.51 23.10 -6.27
N GLY A 714 21.44 23.85 -6.53
CA GLY A 714 21.49 25.05 -7.36
C GLY A 714 22.44 26.14 -6.85
N LEU A 715 22.46 26.40 -5.54
CA LEU A 715 23.38 27.38 -4.95
C LEU A 715 24.84 26.95 -5.08
N LYS A 716 25.12 25.66 -4.84
CA LYS A 716 26.47 25.09 -5.00
C LYS A 716 26.95 25.23 -6.44
N LEU A 717 26.09 24.92 -7.41
CA LEU A 717 26.41 25.07 -8.82
C LEU A 717 26.68 26.54 -9.20
N GLN A 718 25.95 27.50 -8.63
CA GLN A 718 26.25 28.92 -8.88
C GLN A 718 27.66 29.29 -8.42
N ASP A 719 28.05 28.83 -7.23
CA ASP A 719 29.38 29.12 -6.68
C ASP A 719 30.49 28.43 -7.48
N ASP A 720 30.28 27.16 -7.87
CA ASP A 720 31.19 26.42 -8.74
C ASP A 720 31.35 27.10 -10.11
N ILE A 721 30.25 27.58 -10.73
CA ILE A 721 30.28 28.30 -12.01
C ILE A 721 31.04 29.62 -11.86
N ARG A 722 30.79 30.39 -10.79
CA ARG A 722 31.51 31.65 -10.53
C ARG A 722 33.00 31.42 -10.34
N ALA A 723 33.38 30.37 -9.62
CA ALA A 723 34.78 30.00 -9.42
C ALA A 723 35.43 29.60 -10.75
N ALA A 724 34.79 28.73 -11.53
CA ALA A 724 35.30 28.27 -12.83
C ALA A 724 35.39 29.39 -13.87
N ALA A 725 34.49 30.37 -13.81
CA ALA A 725 34.53 31.53 -14.70
C ALA A 725 35.81 32.35 -14.52
N ALA A 726 36.37 32.46 -13.32
CA ALA A 726 37.54 33.29 -13.04
C ALA A 726 38.83 32.83 -13.75
N ASP A 727 38.94 31.52 -14.03
CA ASP A 727 40.17 30.90 -14.52
C ASP A 727 40.18 30.62 -16.04
N ASN A 728 39.06 30.88 -16.75
CA ASN A 728 38.92 30.48 -18.14
C ASN A 728 39.49 31.51 -19.14
N GLN A 729 40.25 31.05 -20.14
CA GLN A 729 40.73 31.87 -21.26
C GLN A 729 40.13 31.37 -22.57
N GLY A 730 39.01 31.95 -22.99
CA GLY A 730 38.32 31.57 -24.23
C GLY A 730 36.81 31.45 -24.04
N TRP A 731 36.17 30.63 -24.89
CA TRP A 731 34.77 30.29 -24.70
C TRP A 731 34.63 29.09 -23.73
N PRO A 732 33.71 29.13 -22.76
CA PRO A 732 32.80 30.24 -22.46
C PRO A 732 33.48 31.45 -21.79
N GLU A 733 33.08 32.66 -22.20
CA GLU A 733 33.68 33.92 -21.73
C GLU A 733 33.40 34.14 -20.22
N PRO A 734 34.44 34.30 -19.38
CA PRO A 734 34.34 34.52 -17.92
C PRO A 734 33.27 35.52 -17.48
N GLY A 735 33.31 36.73 -18.04
CA GLY A 735 32.40 37.81 -17.66
C GLY A 735 30.95 37.48 -17.97
N ARG A 736 30.69 36.78 -19.09
CA ARG A 736 29.32 36.41 -19.51
C ARG A 736 28.71 35.33 -18.63
N LEU A 737 29.52 34.35 -18.23
CA LEU A 737 29.09 33.33 -17.28
C LEU A 737 28.77 33.93 -15.90
N ALA A 738 29.59 34.87 -15.42
CA ALA A 738 29.32 35.56 -14.16
C ALA A 738 28.05 36.43 -14.23
N GLU A 739 27.87 37.21 -15.31
CA GLU A 739 26.69 38.06 -15.57
C GLU A 739 25.37 37.28 -15.50
N MET A 740 25.34 36.00 -15.90
CA MET A 740 24.13 35.15 -15.81
C MET A 740 23.60 34.97 -14.38
N PHE A 741 24.46 35.16 -13.37
CA PHE A 741 24.17 34.92 -11.97
C PHE A 741 24.41 36.15 -11.07
N GLU A 742 24.63 37.33 -11.68
CA GLU A 742 24.77 38.63 -10.99
C GLU A 742 23.45 39.42 -11.08
N GLY A 743 22.70 39.50 -9.97
CA GLY A 743 21.49 40.31 -9.85
C GLY A 743 20.28 39.56 -9.28
N ARG A 744 19.87 39.88 -8.03
CA ARG A 744 18.54 39.51 -7.50
C ARG A 744 17.50 40.48 -8.04
N GLY A 745 17.13 40.36 -9.31
CA GLY A 745 16.08 41.21 -9.89
C GLY A 745 16.01 41.07 -11.40
N SER A 746 14.98 40.36 -11.86
CA SER A 746 14.63 40.06 -13.26
C SER A 746 15.79 39.50 -14.10
N ALA A 747 15.62 38.27 -14.59
CA ALA A 747 16.34 37.79 -15.76
C ALA A 747 16.40 38.93 -16.80
N PRO A 748 17.55 39.22 -17.43
CA PRO A 748 17.60 40.23 -18.48
C PRO A 748 16.55 39.83 -19.52
N THR A 749 15.44 40.57 -19.55
CA THR A 749 14.44 40.43 -20.59
C THR A 749 15.18 40.64 -21.89
N ALA A 750 15.24 39.60 -22.72
CA ALA A 750 15.82 39.64 -24.05
C ALA A 750 15.47 40.99 -24.68
N SER A 751 16.49 41.74 -25.10
CA SER A 751 16.35 43.13 -25.51
C SER A 751 15.14 43.30 -26.44
N ALA A 752 14.26 44.25 -26.09
CA ALA A 752 12.95 44.48 -26.73
C ALA A 752 13.02 45.00 -28.19
N SER A 753 14.08 44.71 -28.94
CA SER A 753 14.27 45.18 -30.33
C SER A 753 14.50 44.08 -31.37
N MET A 754 14.38 42.80 -31.02
CA MET A 754 14.35 41.75 -32.04
C MET A 754 12.93 41.55 -32.56
N VAL A 755 12.78 41.61 -33.88
CA VAL A 755 11.68 40.95 -34.59
C VAL A 755 11.77 39.47 -34.21
N ILE A 756 10.93 39.03 -33.27
CA ILE A 756 10.86 37.64 -32.85
C ILE A 756 10.48 36.83 -34.09
N ASP A 757 11.30 35.85 -34.45
CA ASP A 757 10.98 34.93 -35.54
C ASP A 757 9.61 34.30 -35.25
N PRO A 758 8.65 34.30 -36.21
CA PRO A 758 7.33 33.75 -35.99
C PRO A 758 7.34 32.31 -35.44
N LEU A 759 8.33 31.49 -35.83
CA LEU A 759 8.49 30.13 -35.31
C LEU A 759 8.91 30.12 -33.84
N ASP A 760 9.82 31.02 -33.43
CA ASP A 760 10.24 31.14 -32.02
C ASP A 760 9.10 31.63 -31.12
N ALA A 761 8.26 32.54 -31.61
CA ALA A 761 7.06 32.98 -30.90
C ALA A 761 6.08 31.81 -30.67
N ILE A 762 5.80 31.04 -31.73
CA ILE A 762 4.93 29.85 -31.66
C ILE A 762 5.47 28.81 -30.67
N MET A 763 6.78 28.50 -30.74
CA MET A 763 7.40 27.55 -29.82
C MET A 763 7.43 28.05 -28.37
N ALA A 764 7.56 29.37 -28.14
CA ALA A 764 7.48 29.97 -26.82
C ALA A 764 6.05 29.90 -26.24
N GLU A 765 5.02 30.23 -27.03
CA GLU A 765 3.62 30.12 -26.62
C GLU A 765 3.23 28.67 -26.33
N SER A 766 3.67 27.72 -27.17
CA SER A 766 3.43 26.29 -26.93
C SER A 766 4.05 25.81 -25.62
N ARG A 767 5.21 26.33 -25.22
CA ARG A 767 5.85 25.98 -23.95
C ARG A 767 5.12 26.58 -22.74
N GLN A 768 4.74 27.85 -22.82
CA GLN A 768 3.93 28.46 -21.76
C GLN A 768 2.58 27.74 -21.59
N SER A 769 1.96 27.32 -22.69
CA SER A 769 0.74 26.51 -22.66
C SER A 769 0.99 25.14 -22.04
N ALA A 770 2.11 24.47 -22.38
CA ALA A 770 2.47 23.19 -21.79
C ALA A 770 2.77 23.31 -20.29
N GLU A 771 3.44 24.37 -19.83
CA GLU A 771 3.67 24.63 -18.40
C GLU A 771 2.38 24.88 -17.62
N ARG A 772 1.43 25.64 -18.21
CA ARG A 772 0.09 25.81 -17.63
C ARG A 772 -0.64 24.48 -17.53
N GLN A 773 -0.61 23.69 -18.61
CA GLN A 773 -1.24 22.37 -18.63
C GLN A 773 -0.61 21.44 -17.59
N LYS A 774 0.72 21.40 -17.47
CA LYS A 774 1.42 20.64 -16.42
C LYS A 774 0.94 21.00 -15.03
N ARG A 775 0.73 22.29 -14.75
CA ARG A 775 0.23 22.76 -13.46
C ARG A 775 -1.22 22.33 -13.22
N GLU A 776 -2.06 22.40 -14.24
CA GLU A 776 -3.46 21.94 -14.16
C GLU A 776 -3.57 20.42 -14.02
N ASP A 777 -2.77 19.66 -14.77
CA ASP A 777 -2.74 18.19 -14.73
C ASP A 777 -2.20 17.69 -13.37
N LEU A 778 -1.19 18.36 -12.81
CA LEU A 778 -0.71 18.08 -11.45
C LEU A 778 -1.81 18.34 -10.42
N LEU A 779 -2.51 19.48 -10.52
CA LEU A 779 -3.62 19.78 -9.62
C LEU A 779 -4.76 18.77 -9.75
N ARG A 780 -5.09 18.36 -10.98
CA ARG A 780 -6.12 17.35 -11.24
C ARG A 780 -5.72 15.99 -10.71
N TRP A 781 -4.46 15.59 -10.92
CA TRP A 781 -3.92 14.34 -10.40
C TRP A 781 -3.94 14.30 -8.87
N LEU A 782 -3.53 15.39 -8.21
CA LEU A 782 -3.59 15.54 -6.74
C LEU A 782 -5.02 15.58 -6.17
N LEU A 783 -6.03 15.90 -6.98
CA LEU A 783 -7.44 15.91 -6.57
C LEU A 783 -8.13 14.56 -6.80
N GLU A 784 -7.64 13.77 -7.75
CA GLU A 784 -8.17 12.46 -8.09
C GLU A 784 -7.53 11.31 -7.29
N GLU A 785 -6.24 11.43 -6.93
CA GLU A 785 -5.54 10.56 -5.97
C GLU A 785 -5.79 11.03 -4.53
#